data_AF-A0A2R5EGI9-F1
#
_entry.id   AF-A0A2R5EGI9-F1
#
_cell.length_a   1.000
_cell.length_b   1.000
_cell.length_c   1.000
_cell.angle_alpha   90.00
_cell.angle_beta   90.00
_cell.angle_gamma   90.00
#
_symmetry.space_group_name_H-M   'P 1'
#
loop_
_entity.id
_entity.type
_entity.pdbx_description
1 polymer ?
#
loop_
_entity_poly.entity_id
_entity_poly.type
_entity_poly.pdbx_seq_one_letter_code
_entity_poly.pdbx_strand_id
1 'polypeptide(L)'
;MRMRRLRQTMFLLLSFILFMALLQPVPQRAHAESLSPSAIALASAADLEQLRTNLGGNYKLSADIALSGTFQPIPVFSGTLDGNGHIISGLTVAGSASQPRAAFIVDNYGLIEKIGFADVEVTSLDTNSSYWAAGVAARNLGTISEAFVTGEVSGGYRSAAIAVSNTGTIRHVYADAAVSAKVESGGLVAVSEAGSRLEGSYVVPNVQSADNNTGGITAYAYTGAVIRDNAVLSGTIISGGSNIGRIVGRLNGTPTLANNIASVEALVQGAAASGGTANNKHGQNATDAALGDPSLYESALGWDFGKLWRMSAVLDRPVLLNVSEQQSIELSTAADLEQLRTNPGLDYVLTADIALSGTFQPIPSFSGTLDGNGHVISGLTVAGSASQPKAAFIVDNYGVIERIGLTNVASTSLDANSTYWASGIAARNLGTIREAFVTGAVSGGYRGAAIAVSNSGTIRHVYADASVSARVESGGLVAVSEAGSRLESSYVVPDVESAESNTGGITAYAHTGAIIRDNAVLAGTIENGGSNIGRIVGRLNGTPTLANNIASAGALVQGSAVSGGTANNAQGLNATDVSLGDPWIYEETLGWNFSTIWRWSAALDRPVLRNVPEQQAIQLATAADLEQLRTNPGQDYVLAADIVLSGTFQPISSFSGTLDGNGHVISGLTVTGSVSQPKAAFVVDNHGVIERIGFADVDVTSLDTDSSYWAAGIAARNLGTIREAFVTGEVSGGYRSAAIAVSNTGTIRHVYADASVSARVESGGLVAVSESGSRLEGSYVVPDVSSAENNTGGVTAYAYTGAVIRGNAVLAGTINNTGGNIGRIAGRINGTPTLANNIASVNALVQGAAAAGGTASNGQGADATDQSLVSQAAYESTLGWNFGHIWVLDKEEGRPLLQSAPHAGQAYRPIVLSVLRDESITVSAGVVHRQMDFIDRYGQLQKANIIDVDLTRPDVSIIVGVKDNMIPPTDANGNYVRIEDSEGHDTIKATVAAQAATTLISGKKVVAGVNGEFYTEQGPEGHMIKDGSSVINGVRISGVDGKNYPLHGFFGIKDDGTPVIGTYDEDWADVKDELYQASGGQYWMVKDGEVQDFRGQVIASPSHPDYDEQTYYRHNARHPRTAVGIRSDGSVFFVVVDGRGADGSTGFYIEELGRYMKELGAYQALNMDGGGSSTSVTINGSGGYDINNTPINKVDGINTPGVPREVFSGLLVVVDEP
;
A
#
# COMPACT_ATOMS: atom_id res chain seq x y z
N MET A 1 7.49 54.17 66.62
CA MET A 1 6.38 53.34 66.06
C MET A 1 5.53 54.10 65.02
N ARG A 2 6.14 54.89 64.11
CA ARG A 2 5.42 55.66 63.06
C ARG A 2 6.13 55.70 61.68
N MET A 3 7.07 54.78 61.39
CA MET A 3 7.78 54.69 60.09
C MET A 3 7.69 53.31 59.40
N ARG A 4 6.86 52.38 59.90
CA ARG A 4 6.63 51.06 59.25
C ARG A 4 5.31 50.94 58.48
N ARG A 5 4.46 51.98 58.47
CA ARG A 5 3.22 52.05 57.66
C ARG A 5 3.29 53.02 56.46
N LEU A 6 4.47 53.60 56.15
CA LEU A 6 4.67 54.47 54.97
C LEU A 6 5.48 53.81 53.83
N ARG A 7 6.08 52.63 54.05
CA ARG A 7 6.84 51.89 53.01
C ARG A 7 6.02 50.84 52.25
N GLN A 8 4.84 50.46 52.73
CA GLN A 8 3.94 49.51 52.04
C GLN A 8 2.98 50.17 51.05
N THR A 9 2.78 51.49 51.10
CA THR A 9 1.88 52.22 50.18
C THR A 9 2.61 52.80 48.96
N MET A 10 3.95 52.91 49.00
CA MET A 10 4.76 53.45 47.88
C MET A 10 5.21 52.36 46.88
N PHE A 11 5.22 51.08 47.29
CA PHE A 11 5.53 49.95 46.40
C PHE A 11 4.32 49.46 45.60
N LEU A 12 3.09 49.81 46.01
CA LEU A 12 1.87 49.51 45.24
C LEU A 12 1.55 50.59 44.18
N LEU A 13 2.11 51.80 44.28
CA LEU A 13 1.84 52.89 43.32
C LEU A 13 2.80 52.89 42.12
N LEU A 14 4.03 52.36 42.25
CA LEU A 14 4.96 52.21 41.10
C LEU A 14 4.64 50.99 40.23
N SER A 15 4.05 49.94 40.79
CA SER A 15 3.67 48.72 40.07
C SER A 15 2.40 48.89 39.23
N PHE A 16 1.56 49.88 39.54
CA PHE A 16 0.33 50.16 38.80
C PHE A 16 0.54 51.13 37.62
N ILE A 17 1.59 51.96 37.65
CA ILE A 17 1.92 52.89 36.54
C ILE A 17 2.73 52.19 35.44
N LEU A 18 3.45 51.10 35.74
CA LEU A 18 4.17 50.32 34.72
C LEU A 18 3.27 49.31 33.96
N PHE A 19 2.11 48.96 34.51
CA PHE A 19 1.19 47.99 33.90
C PHE A 19 0.15 48.64 32.96
N MET A 20 0.03 49.99 32.95
CA MET A 20 -0.92 50.72 32.11
C MET A 20 -0.29 51.43 30.89
N ALA A 21 1.02 51.32 30.68
CA ALA A 21 1.74 52.01 29.60
C ALA A 21 2.17 51.10 28.41
N LEU A 22 1.74 49.84 28.36
CA LEU A 22 1.97 48.93 27.22
C LEU A 22 0.69 48.40 26.55
N LEU A 23 -0.48 48.90 26.96
CA LEU A 23 -1.73 48.72 26.23
C LEU A 23 -1.97 49.96 25.35
N GLN A 24 -1.25 50.03 24.23
CA GLN A 24 -1.77 50.70 23.04
C GLN A 24 -2.27 49.64 22.06
N PRO A 25 -3.44 49.84 21.43
CA PRO A 25 -3.94 48.93 20.42
C PRO A 25 -3.02 48.99 19.20
N VAL A 26 -2.47 47.84 18.80
CA VAL A 26 -1.93 47.71 17.44
C VAL A 26 -3.12 47.83 16.47
N PRO A 27 -3.05 48.74 15.48
CA PRO A 27 -4.16 48.96 14.56
C PRO A 27 -4.43 47.73 13.70
N GLN A 28 -5.72 47.44 13.48
CA GLN A 28 -6.18 46.68 12.34
C GLN A 28 -5.58 47.27 11.05
N ARG A 29 -4.72 46.50 10.37
CA ARG A 29 -4.70 46.46 8.90
C ARG A 29 -5.34 45.13 8.54
N ALA A 30 -6.58 45.16 8.08
CA ALA A 30 -6.91 45.27 6.65
C ALA A 30 -6.22 44.14 5.87
N HIS A 31 -7.04 43.17 5.44
CA HIS A 31 -6.75 42.33 4.29
C HIS A 31 -6.33 43.22 3.12
N ALA A 32 -5.03 43.38 2.97
CA ALA A 32 -4.41 43.45 1.68
C ALA A 32 -3.86 42.06 1.43
N GLU A 33 -4.12 41.49 0.26
CA GLU A 33 -3.23 40.50 -0.33
C GLU A 33 -1.82 41.12 -0.36
N SER A 34 -1.04 40.96 0.70
CA SER A 34 0.39 41.19 0.67
C SER A 34 1.00 39.81 0.62
N LEU A 35 1.51 39.45 -0.55
CA LEU A 35 2.48 38.38 -0.77
C LEU A 35 3.20 38.07 0.55
N SER A 36 2.96 36.89 1.13
CA SER A 36 3.89 36.36 2.14
C SER A 36 5.28 36.54 1.53
N PRO A 37 6.23 37.24 2.18
CA PRO A 37 7.55 37.40 1.59
C PRO A 37 8.05 36.01 1.20
N SER A 38 8.32 35.81 -0.09
CA SER A 38 8.89 34.56 -0.59
C SER A 38 10.07 34.20 0.31
N ALA A 39 10.06 32.97 0.84
CA ALA A 39 11.11 32.52 1.73
C ALA A 39 12.47 32.78 1.08
N ILE A 40 13.38 33.37 1.84
CA ILE A 40 14.72 33.69 1.37
C ILE A 40 15.48 32.37 1.26
N ALA A 41 15.81 31.98 0.02
CA ALA A 41 16.57 30.77 -0.24
C ALA A 41 18.01 30.92 0.26
N LEU A 42 18.47 29.93 1.03
CA LEU A 42 19.85 29.82 1.51
C LEU A 42 20.49 28.63 0.80
N ALA A 43 21.52 28.87 -0.01
CA ALA A 43 22.17 27.83 -0.82
C ALA A 43 23.66 27.64 -0.46
N SER A 44 24.22 28.50 0.39
CA SER A 44 25.65 28.52 0.69
C SER A 44 25.97 29.03 2.10
N ALA A 45 27.20 28.79 2.56
CA ALA A 45 27.69 29.28 3.85
C ALA A 45 27.63 30.81 3.97
N ALA A 46 27.83 31.53 2.86
CA ALA A 46 27.75 32.99 2.83
C ALA A 46 26.31 33.49 3.05
N ASP A 47 25.31 32.74 2.59
CA ASP A 47 23.91 33.11 2.74
C ASP A 47 23.46 33.08 4.20
N LEU A 48 24.10 32.25 5.05
CA LEU A 48 23.80 32.20 6.48
C LEU A 48 24.06 33.53 7.21
N GLU A 49 24.85 34.46 6.65
CA GLU A 49 25.02 35.81 7.20
C GLU A 49 23.70 36.59 7.21
N GLN A 50 22.76 36.24 6.32
CA GLN A 50 21.42 36.86 6.29
C GLN A 50 20.67 36.61 7.60
N LEU A 51 20.90 35.47 8.27
CA LEU A 51 20.34 35.17 9.58
C LEU A 51 20.82 36.14 10.66
N ARG A 52 22.02 36.74 10.52
CA ARG A 52 22.57 37.73 11.46
C ARG A 52 22.12 39.16 11.18
N THR A 53 21.74 39.45 9.94
CA THR A 53 21.34 40.81 9.51
C THR A 53 19.81 41.00 9.44
N ASN A 54 19.04 39.91 9.31
CA ASN A 54 17.58 39.91 9.34
C ASN A 54 17.05 38.79 10.25
N LEU A 55 17.05 39.06 11.56
CA LEU A 55 16.74 38.11 12.64
C LEU A 55 15.27 37.63 12.67
N GLY A 56 14.37 38.28 11.93
CA GLY A 56 12.94 37.95 11.85
C GLY A 56 12.49 37.43 10.48
N GLY A 57 13.43 37.15 9.57
CA GLY A 57 13.13 36.69 8.21
C GLY A 57 12.59 35.27 8.14
N ASN A 58 11.94 34.95 7.02
CA ASN A 58 11.53 33.59 6.66
C ASN A 58 12.55 33.02 5.67
N TYR A 59 13.24 31.96 6.05
CA TYR A 59 14.35 31.37 5.32
C TYR A 59 14.08 29.92 5.00
N LYS A 60 14.57 29.48 3.84
CA LYS A 60 14.47 28.10 3.39
C LYS A 60 15.80 27.65 2.82
N LEU A 61 16.35 26.53 3.27
CA LEU A 61 17.50 25.94 2.58
C LEU A 61 17.07 25.43 1.20
N SER A 62 17.85 25.74 0.18
CA SER A 62 17.65 25.23 -1.19
C SER A 62 18.76 24.28 -1.64
N ALA A 63 19.74 24.05 -0.77
CA ALA A 63 20.84 23.10 -0.93
C ALA A 63 21.41 22.80 0.45
N ASP A 64 22.18 21.71 0.55
CA ASP A 64 23.04 21.47 1.71
C ASP A 64 24.12 22.54 1.82
N ILE A 65 24.47 22.92 3.05
CA ILE A 65 25.43 23.97 3.33
C ILE A 65 26.60 23.40 4.13
N ALA A 66 27.74 23.19 3.46
CA ALA A 66 28.99 22.86 4.13
C ALA A 66 29.68 24.13 4.66
N LEU A 67 30.02 24.13 5.94
CA LEU A 67 30.76 25.19 6.61
C LEU A 67 32.24 24.84 6.70
N SER A 68 33.09 25.86 6.71
CA SER A 68 34.52 25.72 6.98
C SER A 68 34.98 26.84 7.90
N GLY A 69 35.80 26.48 8.89
CA GLY A 69 36.28 27.41 9.92
C GLY A 69 35.24 27.72 11.00
N THR A 70 35.60 28.63 11.91
CA THR A 70 34.75 28.94 13.08
C THR A 70 33.56 29.83 12.70
N PHE A 71 32.35 29.31 12.89
CA PHE A 71 31.10 30.02 12.73
C PHE A 71 30.85 30.99 13.88
N GLN A 72 30.36 32.19 13.56
CA GLN A 72 29.96 33.18 14.56
C GLN A 72 28.51 32.96 14.99
N PRO A 73 28.19 32.69 16.26
CA PRO A 73 26.82 32.47 16.69
C PRO A 73 25.84 33.58 16.25
N ILE A 74 24.65 33.20 15.80
CA ILE A 74 23.56 34.13 15.53
C ILE A 74 23.00 34.62 16.88
N PRO A 75 23.00 35.93 17.17
CA PRO A 75 22.75 36.41 18.54
C PRO A 75 21.30 36.19 19.00
N VAL A 76 20.33 36.43 18.14
CA VAL A 76 18.90 36.20 18.42
C VAL A 76 18.23 35.82 17.10
N PHE A 77 17.38 34.81 17.08
CA PHE A 77 16.57 34.46 15.91
C PHE A 77 15.10 34.38 16.29
N SER A 78 14.23 35.02 15.51
CA SER A 78 12.78 35.12 15.78
C SER A 78 11.91 34.80 14.56
N GLY A 79 12.54 34.48 13.42
CA GLY A 79 11.87 34.15 12.17
C GLY A 79 11.63 32.64 12.00
N THR A 80 11.58 32.20 10.75
CA THR A 80 11.47 30.77 10.38
C THR A 80 12.70 30.35 9.60
N LEU A 81 13.28 29.20 9.95
CA LEU A 81 14.33 28.52 9.20
C LEU A 81 13.85 27.10 8.88
N ASP A 82 13.35 26.92 7.66
CA ASP A 82 12.95 25.62 7.11
C ASP A 82 14.15 25.02 6.37
N GLY A 83 14.64 23.86 6.84
CA GLY A 83 15.72 23.15 6.18
C GLY A 83 15.32 22.46 4.90
N ASN A 84 14.02 22.27 4.64
CA ASN A 84 13.52 21.63 3.43
C ASN A 84 14.17 20.25 3.15
N GLY A 85 14.59 19.55 4.20
CA GLY A 85 15.28 18.26 4.10
C GLY A 85 16.79 18.33 3.85
N HIS A 86 17.37 19.53 3.81
CA HIS A 86 18.80 19.76 3.66
C HIS A 86 19.54 19.79 4.99
N ILE A 87 20.86 19.63 4.91
CA ILE A 87 21.75 19.65 6.07
C ILE A 87 22.73 20.83 6.05
N ILE A 88 23.11 21.29 7.23
CA ILE A 88 24.27 22.15 7.47
C ILE A 88 25.37 21.27 8.05
N SER A 89 26.51 21.15 7.37
CA SER A 89 27.62 20.29 7.80
C SER A 89 28.87 21.09 8.21
N GLY A 90 29.70 20.53 9.10
CA GLY A 90 30.99 21.13 9.48
C GLY A 90 30.88 22.38 10.36
N LEU A 91 29.82 22.48 11.18
CA LEU A 91 29.59 23.63 12.06
C LEU A 91 30.60 23.62 13.22
N THR A 92 31.64 24.44 13.14
CA THR A 92 32.57 24.65 14.26
C THR A 92 32.24 25.94 15.03
N VAL A 93 32.00 25.88 16.34
CA VAL A 93 31.80 27.08 17.19
C VAL A 93 32.66 26.98 18.44
N ALA A 94 33.42 28.03 18.75
CA ALA A 94 34.26 28.09 19.95
C ALA A 94 33.82 29.23 20.89
N GLY A 95 33.49 28.87 22.13
CA GLY A 95 33.14 29.79 23.20
C GLY A 95 34.37 30.49 23.78
N SER A 96 34.22 31.76 24.14
CA SER A 96 35.29 32.59 24.69
C SER A 96 34.79 33.46 25.85
N ALA A 97 35.69 34.14 26.55
CA ALA A 97 35.30 35.04 27.64
C ALA A 97 34.39 36.20 27.18
N SER A 98 34.51 36.63 25.92
CA SER A 98 33.63 37.64 25.31
C SER A 98 32.33 37.05 24.73
N GLN A 99 32.29 35.74 24.49
CA GLN A 99 31.13 35.03 23.95
C GLN A 99 30.98 33.68 24.64
N PRO A 100 30.39 33.66 25.86
CA PRO A 100 30.37 32.47 26.69
C PRO A 100 29.36 31.41 26.21
N ARG A 101 28.48 31.74 25.26
CA ARG A 101 27.48 30.82 24.70
C ARG A 101 27.87 30.44 23.28
N ALA A 102 28.38 29.22 23.12
CA ALA A 102 28.73 28.64 21.84
C ALA A 102 27.54 27.82 21.31
N ALA A 103 26.93 28.27 20.21
CA ALA A 103 25.90 27.55 19.47
C ALA A 103 25.68 28.16 18.09
N PHE A 104 24.96 27.48 17.19
CA PHE A 104 24.51 28.07 15.93
C PHE A 104 23.68 29.35 16.17
N ILE A 105 22.72 29.27 17.09
CA ILE A 105 21.90 30.39 17.56
C ILE A 105 22.05 30.54 19.08
N VAL A 106 22.26 31.76 19.56
CA VAL A 106 22.33 32.02 21.01
C VAL A 106 20.93 31.99 21.62
N ASP A 107 19.99 32.77 21.08
CA ASP A 107 18.60 32.80 21.58
C ASP A 107 17.60 32.56 20.44
N ASN A 108 16.91 31.41 20.45
CA ASN A 108 15.86 31.08 19.49
C ASN A 108 14.47 31.42 20.06
N TYR A 109 13.77 32.34 19.41
CA TYR A 109 12.35 32.68 19.60
C TYR A 109 11.47 32.18 18.44
N GLY A 110 12.09 31.73 17.34
CA GLY A 110 11.45 31.40 16.08
C GLY A 110 11.16 29.91 15.89
N LEU A 111 10.94 29.53 14.63
CA LEU A 111 10.79 28.14 14.18
C LEU A 111 12.04 27.68 13.44
N ILE A 112 12.60 26.55 13.85
CA ILE A 112 13.65 25.83 13.13
C ILE A 112 13.10 24.44 12.83
N GLU A 113 12.98 24.07 11.56
CA GLU A 113 12.42 22.77 11.21
C GLU A 113 13.06 22.09 10.00
N LYS A 114 12.93 20.77 9.90
CA LYS A 114 13.30 19.97 8.71
C LYS A 114 14.75 20.14 8.28
N ILE A 115 15.66 20.17 9.24
CA ILE A 115 17.07 20.50 9.04
C ILE A 115 18.02 19.57 9.79
N GLY A 116 19.09 19.15 9.12
CA GLY A 116 20.18 18.40 9.76
C GLY A 116 21.36 19.29 10.12
N PHE A 117 21.98 19.07 11.27
CA PHE A 117 23.29 19.63 11.62
C PHE A 117 24.29 18.47 11.73
N ALA A 118 25.04 18.23 10.66
CA ALA A 118 25.98 17.13 10.58
C ALA A 118 27.40 17.58 10.93
N ASP A 119 28.18 16.70 11.58
CA ASP A 119 29.60 16.96 11.89
C ASP A 119 29.81 18.29 12.62
N VAL A 120 29.07 18.48 13.71
CA VAL A 120 29.14 19.65 14.58
C VAL A 120 30.36 19.54 15.50
N GLU A 121 31.09 20.64 15.69
CA GLU A 121 32.13 20.75 16.71
C GLU A 121 31.91 22.04 17.52
N VAL A 122 31.23 21.93 18.65
CA VAL A 122 30.96 23.09 19.53
C VAL A 122 31.72 22.94 20.84
N THR A 123 32.63 23.87 21.10
CA THR A 123 33.42 23.88 22.34
C THR A 123 33.15 25.16 23.14
N SER A 124 33.16 25.08 24.48
CA SER A 124 33.09 26.26 25.36
C SER A 124 34.01 26.13 26.57
N LEU A 125 34.47 27.24 27.14
CA LEU A 125 35.16 27.24 28.44
C LEU A 125 34.24 26.71 29.55
N ASP A 126 34.79 26.15 30.62
CA ASP A 126 34.03 25.50 31.71
C ASP A 126 34.14 26.24 33.06
N THR A 127 34.59 27.49 33.03
CA THR A 127 35.03 28.21 34.24
C THR A 127 33.90 28.58 35.20
N ASN A 128 32.69 28.89 34.72
CA ASN A 128 31.52 29.23 35.54
C ASN A 128 30.19 29.04 34.78
N SER A 129 29.05 29.21 35.47
CA SER A 129 27.70 28.92 34.95
C SER A 129 27.20 29.75 33.77
N SER A 130 27.91 30.80 33.35
CA SER A 130 27.59 31.56 32.14
C SER A 130 27.98 30.85 30.84
N TYR A 131 28.87 29.85 30.92
CA TYR A 131 29.44 29.21 29.74
C TYR A 131 28.66 27.98 29.28
N TRP A 132 28.15 28.01 28.06
CA TRP A 132 27.25 27.01 27.50
C TRP A 132 27.70 26.56 26.10
N ALA A 133 27.53 25.29 25.79
CA ALA A 133 27.77 24.72 24.46
C ALA A 133 26.54 23.95 23.95
N ALA A 134 26.04 24.29 22.75
CA ALA A 134 25.01 23.51 22.07
C ALA A 134 25.16 23.51 20.56
N GLY A 135 24.72 22.45 19.88
CA GLY A 135 24.74 22.39 18.41
C GLY A 135 23.82 23.42 17.77
N VAL A 136 22.56 23.48 18.22
CA VAL A 136 21.54 24.35 17.60
C VAL A 136 21.34 25.65 18.39
N ALA A 137 20.90 25.60 19.64
CA ALA A 137 20.48 26.78 20.39
C ALA A 137 21.04 26.85 21.81
N ALA A 138 21.68 27.95 22.21
CA ALA A 138 22.06 28.11 23.62
C ALA A 138 20.81 28.29 24.52
N ARG A 139 19.81 29.04 24.06
CA ARG A 139 18.45 29.08 24.65
C ARG A 139 17.40 28.87 23.58
N ASN A 140 16.47 27.96 23.84
CA ASN A 140 15.27 27.75 23.05
C ASN A 140 14.03 28.28 23.79
N LEU A 141 13.39 29.28 23.21
CA LEU A 141 12.09 29.83 23.61
C LEU A 141 11.03 29.60 22.53
N GLY A 142 11.44 29.31 21.29
CA GLY A 142 10.59 28.99 20.16
C GLY A 142 10.38 27.49 19.96
N THR A 143 10.33 27.05 18.69
CA THR A 143 10.16 25.65 18.30
C THR A 143 11.36 25.16 17.51
N ILE A 144 11.88 23.98 17.88
CA ILE A 144 12.81 23.20 17.07
C ILE A 144 12.12 21.87 16.78
N SER A 145 11.93 21.52 15.51
CA SER A 145 11.27 20.28 15.14
C SER A 145 11.86 19.57 13.93
N GLU A 146 11.78 18.24 13.88
CA GLU A 146 12.17 17.48 12.68
C GLU A 146 13.63 17.79 12.29
N ALA A 147 14.51 17.70 13.29
CA ALA A 147 15.91 18.08 13.17
C ALA A 147 16.85 17.08 13.83
N PHE A 148 18.10 17.03 13.36
CA PHE A 148 19.11 16.17 13.97
C PHE A 148 20.45 16.86 14.18
N VAL A 149 21.25 16.32 15.12
CA VAL A 149 22.63 16.75 15.37
C VAL A 149 23.56 15.54 15.46
N THR A 150 24.67 15.58 14.71
CA THR A 150 25.80 14.63 14.87
C THR A 150 27.10 15.39 15.15
N GLY A 151 28.10 14.72 15.74
CA GLY A 151 29.43 15.29 16.02
C GLY A 151 29.76 15.39 17.51
N GLU A 152 30.33 16.50 17.95
CA GLU A 152 30.78 16.72 19.32
C GLU A 152 30.36 18.10 19.87
N VAL A 153 29.85 18.11 21.11
CA VAL A 153 29.59 19.30 21.92
C VAL A 153 30.31 19.16 23.25
N SER A 154 31.37 19.93 23.48
CA SER A 154 32.24 19.74 24.64
C SER A 154 32.59 21.03 25.40
N GLY A 155 33.05 20.85 26.65
CA GLY A 155 33.35 21.96 27.56
C GLY A 155 32.09 22.58 28.17
N GLY A 156 32.12 23.86 28.55
CA GLY A 156 30.96 24.52 29.16
C GLY A 156 30.70 24.12 30.62
N TYR A 157 29.99 24.99 31.35
CA TYR A 157 29.33 24.57 32.59
C TYR A 157 28.09 23.71 32.29
N ARG A 158 27.46 23.95 31.13
CA ARG A 158 26.32 23.19 30.60
C ARG A 158 26.51 22.89 29.13
N SER A 159 26.18 21.67 28.71
CA SER A 159 26.28 21.26 27.31
C SER A 159 25.17 20.31 26.89
N ALA A 160 24.73 20.43 25.63
CA ALA A 160 23.75 19.54 25.02
C ALA A 160 23.75 19.58 23.49
N ALA A 161 23.34 18.50 22.81
CA ALA A 161 23.37 18.48 21.34
C ALA A 161 22.40 19.50 20.71
N ILE A 162 21.16 19.58 21.19
CA ILE A 162 20.14 20.48 20.61
C ILE A 162 20.18 21.84 21.30
N ALA A 163 19.89 21.88 22.60
CA ALA A 163 19.80 23.14 23.32
C ALA A 163 20.25 23.10 24.78
N VAL A 164 20.91 24.15 25.27
CA VAL A 164 21.31 24.19 26.68
C VAL A 164 20.12 24.49 27.60
N SER A 165 19.32 25.51 27.32
CA SER A 165 18.14 25.84 28.14
C SER A 165 16.90 25.86 27.25
N ASN A 166 15.88 25.07 27.61
CA ASN A 166 14.61 25.00 26.88
C ASN A 166 13.46 25.54 27.74
N THR A 167 12.76 26.54 27.21
CA THR A 167 11.46 27.06 27.72
C THR A 167 10.35 26.92 26.67
N GLY A 168 10.71 26.61 25.42
CA GLY A 168 9.78 26.42 24.32
C GLY A 168 9.50 24.94 24.03
N THR A 169 9.33 24.61 22.74
CA THR A 169 9.03 23.25 22.27
C THR A 169 10.21 22.68 21.49
N ILE A 170 10.59 21.45 21.81
CA ILE A 170 11.49 20.62 21.00
C ILE A 170 10.74 19.31 20.71
N ARG A 171 10.55 18.97 19.44
CA ARG A 171 9.81 17.75 19.06
C ARG A 171 10.37 17.05 17.84
N HIS A 172 10.29 15.73 17.79
CA HIS A 172 10.72 14.95 16.60
C HIS A 172 12.18 15.22 16.23
N VAL A 173 13.05 15.26 17.23
CA VAL A 173 14.49 15.48 17.01
C VAL A 173 15.30 14.27 17.45
N TYR A 174 16.52 14.16 16.94
CA TYR A 174 17.47 13.18 17.47
C TYR A 174 18.91 13.67 17.49
N ALA A 175 19.74 13.00 18.30
CA ALA A 175 21.17 13.27 18.34
C ALA A 175 22.01 11.99 18.45
N ASP A 176 23.10 11.96 17.70
CA ASP A 176 24.24 11.05 17.86
C ASP A 176 25.50 11.89 17.91
N ALA A 177 25.64 12.57 19.05
CA ALA A 177 26.72 13.50 19.31
C ALA A 177 27.32 13.22 20.68
N ALA A 178 28.65 13.26 20.76
CA ALA A 178 29.36 13.21 22.02
C ALA A 178 29.13 14.52 22.79
N VAL A 179 28.56 14.44 24.00
CA VAL A 179 28.25 15.62 24.82
C VAL A 179 29.03 15.56 26.13
N SER A 180 29.86 16.56 26.37
CA SER A 180 30.57 16.71 27.65
C SER A 180 30.39 18.09 28.26
N ALA A 181 30.17 18.12 29.58
CA ALA A 181 30.07 19.36 30.36
C ALA A 181 30.82 19.26 31.69
N LYS A 182 31.08 20.40 32.32
CA LYS A 182 31.53 20.39 33.71
C LYS A 182 30.42 20.00 34.67
N VAL A 183 29.25 20.63 34.59
CA VAL A 183 28.13 20.34 35.52
C VAL A 183 26.99 19.68 34.76
N GLU A 184 26.17 20.41 34.01
CA GLU A 184 24.94 19.84 33.44
C GLU A 184 25.15 19.36 32.00
N SER A 185 25.15 18.04 31.80
CA SER A 185 25.29 17.41 30.48
C SER A 185 24.02 16.64 30.10
N GLY A 186 23.33 17.10 29.06
CA GLY A 186 22.10 16.47 28.56
C GLY A 186 22.28 16.06 27.11
N GLY A 187 21.94 14.83 26.72
CA GLY A 187 22.14 14.40 25.34
C GLY A 187 21.33 15.21 24.33
N LEU A 188 20.09 15.61 24.65
CA LEU A 188 19.31 16.55 23.84
C LEU A 188 19.27 17.96 24.45
N VAL A 189 18.97 18.06 25.75
CA VAL A 189 18.76 19.34 26.44
C VAL A 189 19.45 19.39 27.80
N ALA A 190 20.29 20.38 28.10
CA ALA A 190 20.93 20.41 29.42
C ALA A 190 19.92 20.75 30.53
N VAL A 191 19.10 21.79 30.35
CA VAL A 191 18.10 22.25 31.32
C VAL A 191 16.73 22.42 30.67
N SER A 192 15.74 21.66 31.16
CA SER A 192 14.33 21.77 30.80
C SER A 192 13.58 22.61 31.86
N GLU A 193 13.23 23.84 31.50
CA GLU A 193 12.62 24.83 32.40
C GLU A 193 11.09 24.67 32.50
N ALA A 194 10.46 25.37 33.44
CA ALA A 194 9.02 25.38 33.62
C ALA A 194 8.29 25.81 32.34
N GLY A 195 7.28 25.04 31.91
CA GLY A 195 6.50 25.30 30.70
C GLY A 195 7.08 24.73 29.40
N SER A 196 8.29 24.15 29.44
CA SER A 196 8.91 23.55 28.26
C SER A 196 8.31 22.21 27.87
N ARG A 197 8.42 21.87 26.58
CA ARG A 197 8.08 20.55 26.03
C ARG A 197 9.26 19.94 25.29
N LEU A 198 9.51 18.66 25.55
CA LEU A 198 10.47 17.81 24.84
C LEU A 198 9.82 16.46 24.54
N GLU A 199 9.48 16.23 23.27
CA GLU A 199 8.65 15.08 22.89
C GLU A 199 9.01 14.38 21.57
N GLY A 200 8.66 13.10 21.46
CA GLY A 200 8.80 12.33 20.22
C GLY A 200 10.24 12.26 19.71
N SER A 201 11.23 12.25 20.60
CA SER A 201 12.65 12.45 20.25
C SER A 201 13.53 11.33 20.79
N TYR A 202 14.74 11.14 20.25
CA TYR A 202 15.69 10.17 20.81
C TYR A 202 17.14 10.62 20.83
N VAL A 203 17.97 9.88 21.57
CA VAL A 203 19.42 10.08 21.61
C VAL A 203 20.16 8.74 21.53
N VAL A 204 21.32 8.73 20.87
CA VAL A 204 22.38 7.73 21.04
C VAL A 204 23.33 8.29 22.10
N PRO A 205 23.27 7.83 23.36
CA PRO A 205 23.95 8.52 24.44
C PRO A 205 25.47 8.30 24.40
N ASN A 206 26.22 9.38 24.28
CA ASN A 206 27.63 9.48 24.70
C ASN A 206 27.78 10.76 25.51
N VAL A 207 27.23 10.73 26.74
CA VAL A 207 26.96 11.94 27.53
C VAL A 207 27.71 11.87 28.85
N GLN A 208 28.53 12.88 29.13
CA GLN A 208 29.30 12.94 30.37
C GLN A 208 29.28 14.31 31.06
N SER A 209 29.27 14.30 32.40
CA SER A 209 29.57 15.48 33.22
C SER A 209 30.70 15.22 34.20
N ALA A 210 31.57 16.21 34.40
CA ALA A 210 32.69 16.12 35.34
C ALA A 210 32.26 16.20 36.81
N ASP A 211 31.26 17.02 37.14
CA ASP A 211 30.86 17.33 38.51
C ASP A 211 29.53 16.67 38.90
N ASN A 212 28.40 17.01 38.24
CA ASN A 212 27.07 16.52 38.65
C ASN A 212 25.96 16.84 37.65
N ASN A 213 24.96 15.95 37.54
CA ASN A 213 23.78 16.03 36.65
C ASN A 213 24.10 15.59 35.21
N THR A 214 23.85 14.32 34.92
CA THR A 214 23.87 13.80 33.54
C THR A 214 22.58 13.08 33.22
N GLY A 215 21.96 13.42 32.08
CA GLY A 215 20.82 12.68 31.55
C GLY A 215 20.97 12.39 30.07
N GLY A 216 20.52 11.23 29.63
CA GLY A 216 20.51 10.91 28.19
C GLY A 216 19.61 11.89 27.43
N ILE A 217 18.38 12.14 27.88
CA ILE A 217 17.52 13.15 27.27
C ILE A 217 17.81 14.55 27.85
N THR A 218 17.71 14.71 29.17
CA THR A 218 17.98 16.00 29.81
C THR A 218 18.70 15.92 31.15
N ALA A 219 19.65 16.84 31.40
CA ALA A 219 20.44 16.82 32.64
C ALA A 219 19.61 17.25 33.86
N TYR A 220 18.81 18.32 33.72
CA TYR A 220 18.05 18.91 34.82
C TYR A 220 16.66 19.36 34.37
N ALA A 221 15.60 18.84 35.02
CA ALA A 221 14.21 19.18 34.69
C ALA A 221 13.47 19.84 35.87
N TYR A 222 12.81 20.98 35.62
CA TYR A 222 12.06 21.76 36.61
C TYR A 222 10.56 21.45 36.61
N THR A 223 9.90 21.72 37.74
CA THR A 223 8.43 21.68 37.85
C THR A 223 7.76 22.38 36.67
N GLY A 224 6.84 21.69 36.00
CA GLY A 224 6.11 22.20 34.84
C GLY A 224 6.78 21.96 33.49
N ALA A 225 7.99 21.38 33.44
CA ALA A 225 8.54 20.82 32.20
C ALA A 225 7.83 19.51 31.84
N VAL A 226 7.61 19.26 30.54
CA VAL A 226 7.00 18.03 30.01
C VAL A 226 8.02 17.29 29.13
N ILE A 227 8.36 16.06 29.52
CA ILE A 227 9.30 15.20 28.81
C ILE A 227 8.59 13.88 28.53
N ARG A 228 8.18 13.67 27.28
CA ARG A 228 7.33 12.52 26.93
C ARG A 228 7.62 11.88 25.59
N ASP A 229 7.25 10.61 25.44
CA ASP A 229 7.29 9.88 24.17
C ASP A 229 8.71 9.85 23.54
N ASN A 230 9.74 9.82 24.39
CA ASN A 230 11.14 9.82 23.98
C ASN A 230 11.81 8.45 24.14
N ALA A 231 12.86 8.20 23.37
CA ALA A 231 13.68 7.01 23.46
C ALA A 231 15.15 7.32 23.77
N VAL A 232 15.83 6.43 24.49
CA VAL A 232 17.28 6.45 24.67
C VAL A 232 17.84 5.14 24.17
N LEU A 233 18.72 5.19 23.15
CA LEU A 233 19.35 4.01 22.58
C LEU A 233 20.60 3.61 23.37
N SER A 234 21.31 2.59 22.91
CA SER A 234 22.50 2.05 23.57
C SER A 234 23.64 3.05 23.58
N GLY A 235 24.39 3.09 24.68
CA GLY A 235 25.51 4.00 24.84
C GLY A 235 25.85 4.28 26.30
N THR A 236 26.57 5.37 26.56
CA THR A 236 27.13 5.68 27.88
C THR A 236 26.64 7.01 28.43
N ILE A 237 26.32 6.99 29.73
CA ILE A 237 25.91 8.15 30.52
C ILE A 237 26.75 8.16 31.79
N ILE A 238 27.60 9.18 31.94
CA ILE A 238 28.61 9.27 33.00
C ILE A 238 28.44 10.59 33.76
N SER A 239 28.59 10.58 35.08
CA SER A 239 28.59 11.79 35.91
C SER A 239 29.63 11.70 37.02
N GLY A 240 30.30 12.80 37.37
CA GLY A 240 31.07 12.87 38.61
C GLY A 240 30.21 12.85 39.89
N GLY A 241 28.90 13.04 39.76
CA GLY A 241 27.97 13.20 40.88
C GLY A 241 26.89 12.12 40.96
N SER A 242 25.97 12.28 41.91
CA SER A 242 24.90 11.31 42.18
C SER A 242 23.64 11.51 41.33
N ASN A 243 23.49 12.66 40.66
CA ASN A 243 22.33 12.92 39.82
C ASN A 243 22.56 12.40 38.42
N ILE A 244 22.09 11.18 38.17
CA ILE A 244 22.21 10.52 36.88
C ILE A 244 20.95 9.72 36.55
N GLY A 245 20.61 9.68 35.27
CA GLY A 245 19.48 8.89 34.75
C GLY A 245 19.52 8.76 33.24
N ARG A 246 18.82 7.76 32.69
CA ARG A 246 18.76 7.57 31.24
C ARG A 246 17.94 8.66 30.57
N ILE A 247 16.79 9.02 31.15
CA ILE A 247 15.97 10.13 30.66
C ILE A 247 16.42 11.44 31.32
N VAL A 248 16.38 11.51 32.65
CA VAL A 248 16.66 12.74 33.40
C VAL A 248 17.74 12.54 34.46
N GLY A 249 18.73 13.43 34.50
CA GLY A 249 19.76 13.41 35.55
C GLY A 249 19.24 13.81 36.92
N ARG A 250 18.66 15.03 37.00
CA ARG A 250 18.11 15.62 38.23
C ARG A 250 16.68 16.11 38.01
N LEU A 251 15.81 15.86 38.97
CA LEU A 251 14.44 16.40 39.03
C LEU A 251 14.40 17.54 40.07
N ASN A 252 13.90 18.72 39.68
CA ASN A 252 13.59 19.81 40.60
C ASN A 252 12.08 19.97 40.76
N GLY A 253 11.54 19.42 41.84
CA GLY A 253 10.10 19.38 42.06
C GLY A 253 9.41 18.32 41.21
N THR A 254 8.36 18.68 40.47
CA THR A 254 7.46 17.73 39.78
C THR A 254 7.35 18.02 38.27
N PRO A 255 8.41 17.81 37.47
CA PRO A 255 8.27 17.73 36.02
C PRO A 255 7.39 16.53 35.62
N THR A 256 6.75 16.62 34.47
CA THR A 256 5.94 15.52 33.90
C THR A 256 6.84 14.63 33.04
N LEU A 257 6.99 13.37 33.45
CA LEU A 257 7.63 12.33 32.65
C LEU A 257 6.54 11.34 32.21
N ALA A 258 6.38 11.11 30.91
CA ALA A 258 5.38 10.17 30.40
C ALA A 258 5.92 9.37 29.22
N ASN A 259 5.62 8.07 29.14
CA ASN A 259 5.89 7.24 27.96
C ASN A 259 7.34 7.33 27.43
N ASN A 260 8.35 7.38 28.31
CA ASN A 260 9.73 7.37 27.86
C ASN A 260 10.27 5.94 27.92
N ILE A 261 10.97 5.49 26.87
CA ILE A 261 11.63 4.19 26.82
C ILE A 261 13.15 4.36 26.78
N ALA A 262 13.88 3.35 27.25
CA ALA A 262 15.33 3.38 27.22
C ALA A 262 15.91 1.96 27.09
N SER A 263 16.94 1.84 26.25
CA SER A 263 17.76 0.65 26.14
C SER A 263 18.28 0.21 27.50
N VAL A 264 18.28 -1.09 27.75
CA VAL A 264 18.97 -1.70 28.90
C VAL A 264 20.49 -1.56 28.80
N GLU A 265 21.02 -1.41 27.58
CA GLU A 265 22.44 -1.18 27.27
C GLU A 265 22.80 0.32 27.21
N ALA A 266 21.88 1.21 27.55
CA ALA A 266 22.20 2.60 27.89
C ALA A 266 22.82 2.65 29.30
N LEU A 267 24.13 2.41 29.35
CA LEU A 267 24.89 2.20 30.58
C LEU A 267 25.04 3.49 31.38
N VAL A 268 24.54 3.46 32.61
CA VAL A 268 24.70 4.51 33.61
C VAL A 268 25.89 4.14 34.49
N GLN A 269 26.97 4.93 34.45
CA GLN A 269 28.22 4.60 35.14
C GLN A 269 28.79 3.21 34.78
N GLY A 270 28.67 2.82 33.51
CA GLY A 270 29.14 1.52 33.03
C GLY A 270 28.28 0.32 33.46
N ALA A 271 27.08 0.55 34.02
CA ALA A 271 26.14 -0.51 34.40
C ALA A 271 24.72 -0.24 33.86
N ALA A 272 23.98 -1.31 33.59
CA ALA A 272 22.56 -1.21 33.23
C ALA A 272 21.74 -0.60 34.38
N ALA A 273 20.88 0.36 34.07
CA ALA A 273 20.02 1.00 35.06
C ALA A 273 18.88 0.06 35.51
N SER A 274 18.59 -0.01 36.82
CA SER A 274 17.49 -0.82 37.37
C SER A 274 16.22 0.01 37.60
N GLY A 275 15.06 -0.64 37.54
CA GLY A 275 13.77 -0.03 37.92
C GLY A 275 13.22 1.01 36.94
N GLY A 276 13.57 0.93 35.66
CA GLY A 276 13.05 1.82 34.63
C GLY A 276 11.56 1.65 34.38
N THR A 277 10.80 2.75 34.45
CA THR A 277 9.37 2.81 34.09
C THR A 277 9.10 4.00 33.19
N ALA A 278 8.02 3.95 32.40
CA ALA A 278 7.68 4.96 31.41
C ALA A 278 7.67 6.41 31.94
N ASN A 279 7.38 6.56 33.24
CA ASN A 279 7.12 7.84 33.89
C ASN A 279 8.17 8.20 34.95
N ASN A 280 9.37 7.62 34.87
CA ASN A 280 10.47 7.94 35.78
C ASN A 280 11.73 8.40 35.04
N LYS A 281 12.73 8.84 35.80
CA LYS A 281 13.98 9.39 35.26
C LYS A 281 14.84 8.39 34.46
N HIS A 282 14.50 7.11 34.48
CA HIS A 282 15.20 6.05 33.75
C HIS A 282 14.44 5.55 32.53
N GLY A 283 13.14 5.83 32.36
CA GLY A 283 12.35 5.32 31.24
C GLY A 283 12.10 3.81 31.31
N GLN A 284 11.07 3.32 30.64
CA GLN A 284 10.74 1.90 30.56
C GLN A 284 11.84 1.14 29.83
N ASN A 285 12.25 0.00 30.38
CA ASN A 285 13.29 -0.83 29.79
C ASN A 285 12.83 -1.43 28.45
N ALA A 286 13.69 -1.32 27.44
CA ALA A 286 13.60 -2.04 26.17
C ALA A 286 14.97 -2.66 25.84
N THR A 287 14.98 -3.80 25.15
CA THR A 287 16.22 -4.39 24.61
C THR A 287 16.58 -3.70 23.30
N ASP A 288 17.86 -3.74 22.91
CA ASP A 288 18.31 -3.17 21.64
C ASP A 288 17.61 -3.82 20.44
N ALA A 289 17.40 -5.14 20.51
CA ALA A 289 16.61 -5.85 19.52
C ALA A 289 15.16 -5.33 19.42
N ALA A 290 14.53 -4.95 20.53
CA ALA A 290 13.18 -4.38 20.51
C ALA A 290 13.19 -2.92 20.04
N LEU A 291 14.26 -2.17 20.32
CA LEU A 291 14.46 -0.82 19.79
C LEU A 291 14.89 -0.82 18.31
N GLY A 292 15.27 -1.96 17.76
CA GLY A 292 15.41 -2.17 16.31
C GLY A 292 14.08 -2.43 15.59
N ASP A 293 12.98 -2.59 16.32
CA ASP A 293 11.64 -2.85 15.77
C ASP A 293 10.78 -1.56 15.77
N PRO A 294 10.37 -1.06 14.58
CA PRO A 294 9.50 0.13 14.47
C PRO A 294 8.23 0.05 15.32
N SER A 295 7.64 -1.14 15.45
CA SER A 295 6.35 -1.35 16.11
C SER A 295 6.37 -0.97 17.59
N LEU A 296 7.54 -1.03 18.25
CA LEU A 296 7.71 -0.58 19.63
C LEU A 296 7.50 0.94 19.74
N TYR A 297 8.06 1.72 18.81
CA TYR A 297 7.93 3.18 18.82
C TYR A 297 6.49 3.62 18.50
N GLU A 298 5.86 2.96 17.54
CA GLU A 298 4.47 3.23 17.17
C GLU A 298 3.52 2.95 18.34
N SER A 299 3.64 1.78 18.98
CA SER A 299 2.74 1.35 20.04
C SER A 299 3.03 2.01 21.40
N ALA A 300 4.29 2.22 21.76
CA ALA A 300 4.67 2.75 23.07
C ALA A 300 4.79 4.28 23.11
N LEU A 301 5.16 4.92 21.99
CA LEU A 301 5.44 6.35 21.91
C LEU A 301 4.51 7.10 20.95
N GLY A 302 3.74 6.39 20.10
CA GLY A 302 2.87 7.01 19.09
C GLY A 302 3.64 7.64 17.93
N TRP A 303 4.85 7.15 17.63
CA TRP A 303 5.62 7.61 16.46
C TRP A 303 4.98 7.12 15.16
N ASP A 304 5.17 7.85 14.06
CA ASP A 304 4.64 7.52 12.74
C ASP A 304 5.79 7.12 11.79
N PHE A 305 5.99 5.81 11.60
CA PHE A 305 7.00 5.26 10.67
C PHE A 305 6.51 5.20 9.21
N GLY A 306 5.27 5.61 8.94
CA GLY A 306 4.73 5.74 7.59
C GLY A 306 4.92 7.15 6.99
N LYS A 307 5.05 8.18 7.84
CA LYS A 307 5.10 9.59 7.40
C LYS A 307 6.28 10.40 7.92
N LEU A 308 6.81 10.08 9.10
CA LEU A 308 7.80 10.91 9.76
C LEU A 308 9.15 10.22 9.99
N TRP A 309 9.12 8.96 10.42
CA TRP A 309 10.31 8.17 10.73
C TRP A 309 10.49 7.02 9.75
N ARG A 310 11.72 6.53 9.60
CA ARG A 310 12.03 5.20 9.04
C ARG A 310 13.15 4.57 9.84
N MET A 311 13.30 3.25 9.81
CA MET A 311 14.52 2.61 10.30
C MET A 311 15.64 2.72 9.26
N SER A 312 16.81 3.21 9.67
CA SER A 312 18.02 3.15 8.86
C SER A 312 18.69 1.79 9.02
N ALA A 313 18.79 1.03 7.93
CA ALA A 313 19.51 -0.24 7.91
C ALA A 313 21.03 -0.07 8.05
N VAL A 314 21.55 1.13 7.76
CA VAL A 314 22.98 1.46 7.88
C VAL A 314 23.33 1.82 9.32
N LEU A 315 22.48 2.63 9.97
CA LEU A 315 22.73 3.17 11.30
C LEU A 315 22.07 2.35 12.43
N ASP A 316 21.25 1.36 12.06
CA ASP A 316 20.48 0.50 12.97
C ASP A 316 19.62 1.28 13.99
N ARG A 317 19.02 2.39 13.54
CA ARG A 317 18.22 3.30 14.37
C ARG A 317 17.19 4.09 13.55
N PRO A 318 16.15 4.67 14.20
CA PRO A 318 15.18 5.53 13.53
C PRO A 318 15.86 6.77 12.94
N VAL A 319 15.50 7.20 11.74
CA VAL A 319 15.91 8.47 11.13
C VAL A 319 14.68 9.19 10.54
N LEU A 320 14.75 10.50 10.39
CA LEU A 320 13.67 11.29 9.79
C LEU A 320 13.53 10.97 8.30
N LEU A 321 12.29 10.83 7.83
CA LEU A 321 11.99 10.63 6.40
C LEU A 321 12.22 11.89 5.57
N ASN A 322 11.99 13.05 6.15
CA ASN A 322 11.98 14.33 5.47
C ASN A 322 13.29 15.11 5.56
N VAL A 323 14.30 14.58 6.25
CA VAL A 323 15.66 15.12 6.33
C VAL A 323 16.64 13.95 6.36
N SER A 324 17.46 13.79 5.31
CA SER A 324 18.36 12.65 5.23
C SER A 324 19.67 12.93 5.97
N GLU A 325 20.02 12.07 6.95
CA GLU A 325 21.33 12.09 7.64
C GLU A 325 22.48 11.67 6.72
N GLN A 326 22.17 11.06 5.57
CA GLN A 326 23.11 10.45 4.63
C GLN A 326 22.63 10.76 3.19
N GLN A 327 23.41 11.49 2.38
CA GLN A 327 23.09 11.76 0.97
C GLN A 327 23.91 10.86 0.03
N SER A 328 23.23 10.20 -0.91
CA SER A 328 23.86 9.45 -2.00
C SER A 328 24.13 10.35 -3.20
N ILE A 329 25.33 10.29 -3.76
CA ILE A 329 25.76 11.04 -4.94
C ILE A 329 25.27 10.33 -6.21
N GLU A 330 24.59 11.05 -7.10
CA GLU A 330 24.10 10.50 -8.36
C GLU A 330 25.24 10.30 -9.38
N LEU A 331 25.23 9.15 -10.07
CA LEU A 331 26.16 8.76 -11.12
C LEU A 331 25.39 8.49 -12.41
N SER A 332 25.64 9.27 -13.45
CA SER A 332 24.90 9.16 -14.73
C SER A 332 25.82 8.90 -15.94
N THR A 333 27.13 9.10 -15.77
CA THR A 333 28.11 8.99 -16.86
C THR A 333 29.36 8.22 -16.43
N ALA A 334 30.13 7.76 -17.42
CA ALA A 334 31.43 7.13 -17.20
C ALA A 334 32.43 8.03 -16.46
N ALA A 335 32.32 9.36 -16.62
CA ALA A 335 33.19 10.32 -15.94
C ALA A 335 32.85 10.44 -14.44
N ASP A 336 31.57 10.29 -14.07
CA ASP A 336 31.12 10.38 -12.68
C ASP A 336 31.69 9.25 -11.82
N LEU A 337 31.99 8.10 -12.42
CA LEU A 337 32.63 6.96 -11.73
C LEU A 337 34.00 7.30 -11.12
N GLU A 338 34.64 8.40 -11.54
CA GLU A 338 35.87 8.90 -10.89
C GLU A 338 35.63 9.28 -9.42
N GLN A 339 34.40 9.70 -9.07
CA GLN A 339 34.03 10.06 -7.70
C GLN A 339 34.22 8.88 -6.73
N LEU A 340 33.99 7.64 -7.19
CA LEU A 340 34.22 6.44 -6.40
C LEU A 340 35.70 6.28 -6.00
N ARG A 341 36.62 6.80 -6.81
CA ARG A 341 38.06 6.76 -6.54
C ARG A 341 38.52 7.93 -5.67
N THR A 342 37.95 9.11 -5.88
CA THR A 342 38.35 10.31 -5.12
C THR A 342 37.68 10.38 -3.74
N ASN A 343 36.47 9.86 -3.61
CA ASN A 343 35.64 9.91 -2.40
C ASN A 343 35.04 8.53 -2.06
N PRO A 344 35.88 7.52 -1.79
CA PRO A 344 35.45 6.11 -1.69
C PRO A 344 34.55 5.78 -0.48
N GLY A 345 34.40 6.70 0.47
CA GLY A 345 33.60 6.50 1.68
C GLY A 345 32.17 7.05 1.63
N LEU A 346 31.78 7.69 0.52
CA LEU A 346 30.44 8.26 0.35
C LEU A 346 29.49 7.23 -0.28
N ASP A 347 28.19 7.52 -0.19
CA ASP A 347 27.17 6.74 -0.88
C ASP A 347 26.93 7.29 -2.28
N TYR A 348 26.57 6.40 -3.20
CA TYR A 348 26.37 6.67 -4.61
C TYR A 348 25.16 5.90 -5.14
N VAL A 349 24.46 6.51 -6.09
CA VAL A 349 23.33 5.89 -6.78
C VAL A 349 23.46 6.11 -8.30
N LEU A 350 23.30 5.07 -9.11
CA LEU A 350 23.23 5.24 -10.55
C LEU A 350 21.86 5.79 -10.95
N THR A 351 21.85 6.71 -11.93
CA THR A 351 20.62 7.27 -12.51
C THR A 351 20.48 6.98 -14.00
N ALA A 352 21.47 6.30 -14.59
CA ALA A 352 21.45 5.83 -15.96
C ALA A 352 22.36 4.60 -16.14
N ASP A 353 22.11 3.83 -17.20
CA ASP A 353 23.06 2.82 -17.67
C ASP A 353 24.34 3.52 -18.16
N ILE A 354 25.50 3.00 -17.75
CA ILE A 354 26.80 3.60 -18.07
C ILE A 354 27.56 2.69 -19.03
N ALA A 355 27.83 3.19 -20.24
CA ALA A 355 28.70 2.51 -21.19
C ALA A 355 30.15 3.00 -21.05
N LEU A 356 31.08 2.06 -20.83
CA LEU A 356 32.51 2.30 -20.76
C LEU A 356 33.18 2.04 -22.11
N SER A 357 34.29 2.75 -22.36
CA SER A 357 35.15 2.52 -23.51
C SER A 357 36.61 2.62 -23.10
N GLY A 358 37.46 1.81 -23.75
CA GLY A 358 38.88 1.73 -23.39
C GLY A 358 39.14 1.02 -22.06
N THR A 359 40.37 1.11 -21.56
CA THR A 359 40.78 0.44 -20.32
C THR A 359 40.40 1.28 -19.09
N PHE A 360 39.55 0.72 -18.23
CA PHE A 360 39.18 1.30 -16.94
C PHE A 360 40.30 1.09 -15.93
N GLN A 361 40.63 2.15 -15.17
CA GLN A 361 41.56 2.04 -14.05
C GLN A 361 40.81 1.50 -12.82
N PRO A 362 41.30 0.48 -12.11
CA PRO A 362 40.61 0.00 -10.91
C PRO A 362 40.40 1.08 -9.85
N ILE A 363 39.29 1.01 -9.11
CA ILE A 363 39.07 1.79 -7.89
C ILE A 363 39.85 1.10 -6.75
N PRO A 364 40.86 1.72 -6.13
CA PRO A 364 41.76 1.03 -5.18
C PRO A 364 41.06 0.49 -3.93
N SER A 365 40.06 1.20 -3.43
CA SER A 365 39.25 0.77 -2.30
C SER A 365 37.92 1.52 -2.29
N PHE A 366 36.86 0.89 -1.81
CA PHE A 366 35.54 1.51 -1.65
C PHE A 366 34.94 1.08 -0.31
N SER A 367 34.36 2.01 0.46
CA SER A 367 33.80 1.75 1.79
C SER A 367 32.40 2.32 2.04
N GLY A 368 31.85 3.12 1.11
CA GLY A 368 30.46 3.59 1.17
C GLY A 368 29.48 2.60 0.52
N THR A 369 28.32 3.11 0.08
CA THR A 369 27.30 2.34 -0.66
C THR A 369 27.33 2.70 -2.15
N LEU A 370 27.41 1.73 -3.04
CA LEU A 370 27.20 1.90 -4.46
C LEU A 370 25.92 1.16 -4.85
N ASP A 371 24.86 1.92 -5.06
CA ASP A 371 23.58 1.41 -5.49
C ASP A 371 23.40 1.60 -6.99
N GLY A 372 23.34 0.50 -7.74
CA GLY A 372 23.10 0.53 -9.18
C GLY A 372 21.69 0.98 -9.55
N ASN A 373 20.74 0.96 -8.62
CA ASN A 373 19.36 1.38 -8.84
C ASN A 373 18.70 0.78 -10.09
N GLY A 374 19.10 -0.45 -10.46
CA GLY A 374 18.61 -1.14 -11.65
C GLY A 374 19.30 -0.82 -12.95
N HIS A 375 20.38 -0.05 -12.90
CA HIS A 375 21.22 0.27 -14.04
C HIS A 375 22.38 -0.70 -14.20
N VAL A 376 22.84 -0.79 -15.44
CA VAL A 376 24.01 -1.59 -15.82
C VAL A 376 25.21 -0.73 -16.17
N ILE A 377 26.40 -1.22 -15.85
CA ILE A 377 27.67 -0.73 -16.38
C ILE A 377 28.14 -1.71 -17.46
N SER A 378 28.25 -1.24 -18.70
CA SER A 378 28.62 -2.09 -19.85
C SER A 378 30.02 -1.78 -20.37
N GLY A 379 30.70 -2.80 -20.91
CA GLY A 379 31.99 -2.62 -21.60
C GLY A 379 33.19 -2.41 -20.68
N LEU A 380 33.10 -2.82 -19.42
CA LEU A 380 34.20 -2.72 -18.46
C LEU A 380 35.41 -3.55 -18.92
N THR A 381 36.48 -2.89 -19.35
CA THR A 381 37.76 -3.54 -19.70
C THR A 381 38.83 -3.17 -18.68
N VAL A 382 39.40 -4.16 -17.97
CA VAL A 382 40.43 -3.92 -16.94
C VAL A 382 41.66 -4.79 -17.21
N ALA A 383 42.85 -4.19 -17.25
CA ALA A 383 44.11 -4.90 -17.47
C ALA A 383 45.03 -4.76 -16.25
N GLY A 384 45.45 -5.90 -15.70
CA GLY A 384 46.43 -5.99 -14.62
C GLY A 384 47.83 -5.65 -15.12
N SER A 385 48.64 -5.07 -14.24
CA SER A 385 50.02 -4.68 -14.51
C SER A 385 50.92 -4.95 -13.31
N ALA A 386 52.24 -4.80 -13.47
CA ALA A 386 53.18 -5.00 -12.36
C ALA A 386 52.96 -4.05 -11.18
N SER A 387 52.46 -2.82 -11.43
CA SER A 387 52.12 -1.85 -10.39
C SER A 387 50.70 -2.00 -9.84
N GLN A 388 49.80 -2.64 -10.59
CA GLN A 388 48.40 -2.89 -10.22
C GLN A 388 48.02 -4.33 -10.63
N PRO A 389 48.43 -5.35 -9.85
CA PRO A 389 48.28 -6.75 -10.25
C PRO A 389 46.83 -7.26 -10.18
N LYS A 390 45.93 -6.55 -9.50
CA LYS A 390 44.52 -6.89 -9.37
C LYS A 390 43.69 -6.13 -10.39
N ALA A 391 43.11 -6.85 -11.34
CA ALA A 391 42.24 -6.34 -12.40
C ALA A 391 40.76 -6.56 -12.05
N ALA A 392 40.12 -5.55 -11.47
CA ALA A 392 38.69 -5.56 -11.13
C ALA A 392 38.13 -4.13 -11.18
N PHE A 393 36.80 -3.97 -11.20
CA PHE A 393 36.16 -2.66 -11.05
C PHE A 393 36.60 -1.98 -9.75
N ILE A 394 36.49 -2.71 -8.62
CA ILE A 394 36.95 -2.31 -7.29
C ILE A 394 38.01 -3.30 -6.81
N VAL A 395 39.13 -2.81 -6.30
CA VAL A 395 40.19 -3.68 -5.79
C VAL A 395 39.80 -4.22 -4.42
N ASP A 396 39.47 -3.34 -3.47
CA ASP A 396 39.08 -3.73 -2.11
C ASP A 396 37.71 -3.12 -1.74
N ASN A 397 36.67 -3.95 -1.63
CA ASN A 397 35.35 -3.52 -1.17
C ASN A 397 35.21 -3.73 0.34
N TYR A 398 35.04 -2.64 1.08
CA TYR A 398 34.68 -2.61 2.51
C TYR A 398 33.21 -2.24 2.73
N GLY A 399 32.56 -1.69 1.71
CA GLY A 399 31.21 -1.13 1.78
C GLY A 399 30.13 -2.05 1.20
N VAL A 400 29.08 -1.45 0.66
CA VAL A 400 27.94 -2.16 0.04
C VAL A 400 27.93 -1.88 -1.46
N ILE A 401 27.83 -2.92 -2.28
CA ILE A 401 27.58 -2.81 -3.72
C ILE A 401 26.28 -3.54 -3.99
N GLU A 402 25.27 -2.86 -4.55
CA GLU A 402 23.96 -3.45 -4.75
C GLU A 402 23.23 -3.02 -6.01
N ARG A 403 22.25 -3.84 -6.45
CA ARG A 403 21.30 -3.56 -7.54
C ARG A 403 21.98 -3.09 -8.84
N ILE A 404 23.10 -3.72 -9.19
CA ILE A 404 23.96 -3.33 -10.31
C ILE A 404 24.35 -4.51 -11.21
N GLY A 405 24.27 -4.33 -12.52
CA GLY A 405 24.76 -5.30 -13.50
C GLY A 405 26.06 -4.83 -14.17
N LEU A 406 27.03 -5.72 -14.33
CA LEU A 406 28.20 -5.47 -15.17
C LEU A 406 28.18 -6.37 -16.40
N THR A 407 28.00 -5.77 -17.57
CA THR A 407 27.86 -6.51 -18.84
C THR A 407 29.06 -6.31 -19.75
N ASN A 408 29.35 -7.32 -20.56
CA ASN A 408 30.49 -7.31 -21.48
C ASN A 408 31.82 -6.98 -20.76
N VAL A 409 32.03 -7.58 -19.59
CA VAL A 409 33.28 -7.44 -18.82
C VAL A 409 34.42 -8.11 -19.57
N ALA A 410 35.59 -7.47 -19.58
CA ALA A 410 36.85 -8.00 -20.07
C ALA A 410 37.97 -7.69 -19.07
N SER A 411 38.11 -8.51 -18.04
CA SER A 411 39.15 -8.35 -17.01
C SER A 411 40.27 -9.36 -17.22
N THR A 412 41.51 -8.89 -17.38
CA THR A 412 42.68 -9.76 -17.61
C THR A 412 43.85 -9.36 -16.72
N SER A 413 44.54 -10.32 -16.09
CA SER A 413 45.75 -10.05 -15.30
C SER A 413 46.94 -10.88 -15.75
N LEU A 414 48.16 -10.49 -15.36
CA LEU A 414 49.41 -11.16 -15.76
C LEU A 414 49.62 -12.46 -14.98
N ASP A 415 50.14 -13.50 -15.62
CA ASP A 415 50.52 -14.74 -14.94
C ASP A 415 52.00 -14.72 -14.50
N ALA A 416 52.32 -13.91 -13.49
CA ALA A 416 53.69 -13.79 -12.99
C ALA A 416 53.90 -14.32 -11.55
N ASN A 417 52.92 -14.18 -10.66
CA ASN A 417 52.94 -14.73 -9.30
C ASN A 417 51.54 -14.72 -8.66
N SER A 418 51.44 -15.15 -7.39
CA SER A 418 50.17 -15.31 -6.68
C SER A 418 49.39 -14.04 -6.35
N THR A 419 49.92 -12.85 -6.64
CA THR A 419 49.25 -11.56 -6.39
C THR A 419 48.40 -11.08 -7.57
N TYR A 420 48.54 -11.71 -8.74
CA TYR A 420 47.85 -11.31 -9.96
C TYR A 420 46.47 -11.95 -10.08
N TRP A 421 45.44 -11.13 -9.94
CA TRP A 421 44.04 -11.55 -9.82
C TRP A 421 43.18 -10.81 -10.84
N ALA A 422 42.10 -11.44 -11.30
CA ALA A 422 41.09 -10.77 -12.12
C ALA A 422 39.67 -11.11 -11.68
N SER A 423 38.78 -10.11 -11.70
CA SER A 423 37.33 -10.27 -11.53
C SER A 423 36.53 -9.16 -12.19
N GLY A 424 35.20 -9.30 -12.21
CA GLY A 424 34.28 -8.26 -12.65
C GLY A 424 34.10 -7.18 -11.59
N ILE A 425 33.54 -7.52 -10.42
CA ILE A 425 33.19 -6.53 -9.38
C ILE A 425 34.39 -6.22 -8.47
N ALA A 426 34.82 -7.18 -7.64
CA ALA A 426 35.77 -6.91 -6.56
C ALA A 426 36.98 -7.85 -6.59
N ALA A 427 38.21 -7.37 -6.40
CA ALA A 427 39.33 -8.29 -6.19
C ALA A 427 39.30 -8.89 -4.77
N ARG A 428 39.01 -8.09 -3.75
CA ARG A 428 38.68 -8.54 -2.39
C ARG A 428 37.36 -7.95 -1.94
N ASN A 429 36.45 -8.79 -1.46
CA ASN A 429 35.23 -8.38 -0.80
C ASN A 429 35.34 -8.60 0.71
N LEU A 430 35.38 -7.52 1.47
CA LEU A 430 35.28 -7.51 2.94
C LEU A 430 33.91 -6.99 3.41
N GLY A 431 33.19 -6.27 2.55
CA GLY A 431 31.84 -5.77 2.80
C GLY A 431 30.73 -6.67 2.23
N THR A 432 29.72 -6.06 1.63
CA THR A 432 28.56 -6.76 1.04
C THR A 432 28.47 -6.51 -0.46
N ILE A 433 28.24 -7.57 -1.24
CA ILE A 433 27.79 -7.49 -2.63
C ILE A 433 26.44 -8.21 -2.70
N ARG A 434 25.39 -7.53 -3.16
CA ARG A 434 24.06 -8.14 -3.28
C ARG A 434 23.30 -7.70 -4.52
N GLU A 435 22.41 -8.55 -5.02
CA GLU A 435 21.55 -8.18 -6.18
C GLU A 435 22.40 -7.63 -7.33
N ALA A 436 23.45 -8.37 -7.69
CA ALA A 436 24.40 -7.96 -8.72
C ALA A 436 24.73 -9.11 -9.66
N PHE A 437 25.10 -8.80 -10.90
CA PHE A 437 25.49 -9.82 -11.87
C PHE A 437 26.63 -9.40 -12.77
N VAL A 438 27.29 -10.40 -13.35
CA VAL A 438 28.41 -10.21 -14.29
C VAL A 438 28.23 -11.07 -15.54
N THR A 439 28.39 -10.47 -16.72
CA THR A 439 28.54 -11.18 -18.00
C THR A 439 29.83 -10.79 -18.71
N GLY A 440 30.36 -11.69 -19.55
CA GLY A 440 31.58 -11.44 -20.33
C GLY A 440 32.70 -12.44 -20.03
N ALA A 441 33.94 -11.96 -19.90
CA ALA A 441 35.12 -12.79 -19.72
C ALA A 441 36.07 -12.25 -18.64
N VAL A 442 36.54 -13.16 -17.79
CA VAL A 442 37.55 -12.92 -16.77
C VAL A 442 38.71 -13.90 -16.97
N SER A 443 39.92 -13.38 -17.15
CA SER A 443 41.15 -14.16 -17.24
C SER A 443 42.12 -13.72 -16.14
N GLY A 444 42.10 -14.48 -15.04
CA GLY A 444 43.01 -14.34 -13.93
C GLY A 444 44.43 -14.76 -14.30
N GLY A 445 45.43 -14.09 -13.72
CA GLY A 445 46.80 -14.59 -13.75
C GLY A 445 46.92 -15.84 -12.88
N TYR A 446 47.00 -15.64 -11.57
CA TYR A 446 46.97 -16.73 -10.59
C TYR A 446 45.55 -17.14 -10.19
N ARG A 447 44.66 -16.16 -9.97
CA ARG A 447 43.26 -16.36 -9.55
C ARG A 447 42.28 -15.59 -10.43
N GLY A 448 41.13 -16.19 -10.70
CA GLY A 448 40.05 -15.59 -11.50
C GLY A 448 38.67 -15.92 -10.94
N ALA A 449 37.76 -14.94 -10.94
CA ALA A 449 36.36 -15.15 -10.60
C ALA A 449 35.44 -14.06 -11.16
N ALA A 450 34.17 -14.35 -11.46
CA ALA A 450 33.28 -13.34 -12.04
C ALA A 450 32.94 -12.22 -11.04
N ILE A 451 32.52 -12.57 -9.81
CA ILE A 451 32.07 -11.59 -8.80
C ILE A 451 33.26 -11.08 -7.98
N ALA A 452 33.92 -11.99 -7.25
CA ALA A 452 35.03 -11.60 -6.38
C ALA A 452 36.16 -12.62 -6.30
N VAL A 453 37.42 -12.20 -6.32
CA VAL A 453 38.52 -13.17 -6.20
C VAL A 453 38.64 -13.72 -4.77
N SER A 454 38.64 -12.88 -3.74
CA SER A 454 38.62 -13.31 -2.34
C SER A 454 37.43 -12.70 -1.62
N ASN A 455 36.62 -13.52 -0.95
CA ASN A 455 35.47 -13.08 -0.15
C ASN A 455 35.72 -13.34 1.33
N SER A 456 35.81 -12.29 2.12
CA SER A 456 35.79 -12.31 3.60
C SER A 456 34.48 -11.75 4.17
N GLY A 457 33.63 -11.14 3.35
CA GLY A 457 32.35 -10.54 3.73
C GLY A 457 31.15 -11.38 3.29
N THR A 458 30.09 -10.69 2.84
CA THR A 458 28.83 -11.29 2.39
C THR A 458 28.63 -11.09 0.90
N ILE A 459 28.29 -12.16 0.19
CA ILE A 459 27.82 -12.13 -1.20
C ILE A 459 26.49 -12.87 -1.24
N ARG A 460 25.43 -12.22 -1.74
CA ARG A 460 24.11 -12.86 -1.83
C ARG A 460 23.25 -12.35 -2.98
N HIS A 461 22.38 -13.19 -3.53
CA HIS A 461 21.51 -12.79 -4.65
C HIS A 461 22.31 -12.31 -5.86
N VAL A 462 23.39 -13.03 -6.20
CA VAL A 462 24.21 -12.69 -7.36
C VAL A 462 24.20 -13.80 -8.39
N TYR A 463 24.55 -13.47 -9.63
CA TYR A 463 24.82 -14.49 -10.62
C TYR A 463 25.89 -14.09 -11.63
N ALA A 464 26.43 -15.09 -12.32
CA ALA A 464 27.36 -14.88 -13.41
C ALA A 464 27.08 -15.78 -14.61
N ASP A 465 27.17 -15.19 -15.78
CA ASP A 465 27.23 -15.86 -17.08
C ASP A 465 28.47 -15.33 -17.82
N ALA A 466 29.62 -15.76 -17.32
CA ALA A 466 30.92 -15.27 -17.74
C ALA A 466 31.94 -16.41 -17.80
N SER A 467 32.77 -16.40 -18.85
CA SER A 467 33.90 -17.33 -18.95
C SER A 467 34.97 -16.93 -17.93
N VAL A 468 35.37 -17.84 -17.05
CA VAL A 468 36.38 -17.59 -16.00
C VAL A 468 37.57 -18.52 -16.19
N SER A 469 38.75 -17.96 -16.43
CA SER A 469 40.01 -18.72 -16.53
C SER A 469 41.06 -18.18 -15.56
N ALA A 470 41.97 -19.04 -15.09
CA ALA A 470 43.16 -18.65 -14.34
C ALA A 470 44.23 -19.74 -14.37
N ARG A 471 45.45 -19.47 -13.90
CA ARG A 471 46.45 -20.53 -13.75
C ARG A 471 46.13 -21.51 -12.62
N VAL A 472 45.76 -21.05 -11.41
CA VAL A 472 45.73 -21.92 -10.22
C VAL A 472 44.40 -21.99 -9.49
N GLU A 473 43.59 -20.93 -9.48
CA GLU A 473 42.30 -20.94 -8.76
C GLU A 473 41.24 -20.17 -9.56
N SER A 474 40.28 -20.91 -10.14
CA SER A 474 39.13 -20.34 -10.86
C SER A 474 37.82 -20.73 -10.22
N GLY A 475 37.09 -19.73 -9.73
CA GLY A 475 35.73 -19.91 -9.20
C GLY A 475 34.73 -19.16 -10.06
N GLY A 476 33.63 -19.79 -10.46
CA GLY A 476 32.65 -19.12 -11.31
C GLY A 476 32.05 -17.85 -10.66
N LEU A 477 31.79 -17.87 -9.34
CA LEU A 477 31.42 -16.66 -8.59
C LEU A 477 32.59 -16.10 -7.77
N VAL A 478 33.26 -16.97 -6.99
CA VAL A 478 34.31 -16.55 -6.05
C VAL A 478 35.53 -17.45 -6.14
N ALA A 479 36.77 -16.95 -6.27
CA ALA A 479 37.92 -17.88 -6.30
C ALA A 479 38.23 -18.44 -4.90
N VAL A 480 38.24 -17.59 -3.87
CA VAL A 480 38.54 -17.99 -2.49
C VAL A 480 37.47 -17.49 -1.52
N SER A 481 36.78 -18.40 -0.85
CA SER A 481 35.85 -18.10 0.26
C SER A 481 36.60 -18.22 1.59
N GLU A 482 36.89 -17.09 2.22
CA GLU A 482 37.69 -16.97 3.44
C GLU A 482 36.89 -17.35 4.69
N ALA A 483 37.58 -17.53 5.83
CA ALA A 483 36.95 -17.84 7.10
C ALA A 483 35.95 -16.74 7.53
N GLY A 484 34.74 -17.14 7.95
CA GLY A 484 33.68 -16.22 8.36
C GLY A 484 32.86 -15.61 7.22
N SER A 485 33.23 -15.87 5.96
CA SER A 485 32.51 -15.35 4.79
C SER A 485 31.18 -16.05 4.53
N ARG A 486 30.30 -15.38 3.77
CA ARG A 486 29.01 -15.91 3.35
C ARG A 486 28.81 -15.75 1.84
N LEU A 487 28.38 -16.82 1.17
CA LEU A 487 27.98 -16.84 -0.24
C LEU A 487 26.67 -17.62 -0.38
N GLU A 488 25.58 -16.92 -0.72
CA GLU A 488 24.26 -17.54 -0.69
C GLU A 488 23.25 -17.07 -1.71
N SER A 489 22.24 -17.89 -1.95
CA SER A 489 21.11 -17.57 -2.81
C SER A 489 21.55 -17.02 -4.17
N SER A 490 22.53 -17.69 -4.80
CA SER A 490 23.23 -17.21 -5.99
C SER A 490 23.42 -18.35 -7.00
N TYR A 491 23.67 -18.03 -8.27
CA TYR A 491 23.96 -19.08 -9.27
C TYR A 491 25.04 -18.70 -10.28
N VAL A 492 25.51 -19.71 -11.01
CA VAL A 492 26.43 -19.54 -12.13
C VAL A 492 25.99 -20.37 -13.32
N VAL A 493 26.18 -19.84 -14.54
CA VAL A 493 26.30 -20.65 -15.76
C VAL A 493 27.79 -20.93 -15.96
N PRO A 494 28.26 -22.16 -15.67
CA PRO A 494 29.68 -22.41 -15.58
C PRO A 494 30.34 -22.51 -16.96
N ASP A 495 31.33 -21.67 -17.19
CA ASP A 495 32.42 -21.88 -18.16
C ASP A 495 33.73 -21.52 -17.44
N VAL A 496 34.21 -22.45 -16.60
CA VAL A 496 35.25 -22.18 -15.60
C VAL A 496 36.43 -23.13 -15.78
N GLU A 497 37.63 -22.57 -15.97
CA GLU A 497 38.85 -23.36 -16.20
C GLU A 497 40.03 -22.88 -15.33
N SER A 498 40.82 -23.82 -14.80
CA SER A 498 42.14 -23.53 -14.22
C SER A 498 43.25 -24.35 -14.88
N ALA A 499 44.34 -23.72 -15.32
CA ALA A 499 45.41 -24.43 -16.00
C ALA A 499 46.11 -25.51 -15.13
N GLU A 500 46.19 -25.32 -13.80
CA GLU A 500 46.91 -26.22 -12.89
C GLU A 500 46.01 -26.99 -11.92
N SER A 501 45.19 -26.32 -11.09
CA SER A 501 44.42 -26.98 -10.02
C SER A 501 43.23 -26.14 -9.58
N ASN A 502 42.43 -26.61 -8.61
CA ASN A 502 41.39 -25.85 -7.90
C ASN A 502 40.39 -25.10 -8.81
N THR A 503 39.42 -25.83 -9.35
CA THR A 503 38.30 -25.20 -10.08
C THR A 503 36.99 -25.53 -9.40
N GLY A 504 36.16 -24.51 -9.17
CA GLY A 504 34.81 -24.70 -8.68
C GLY A 504 33.80 -23.87 -9.45
N GLY A 505 32.62 -24.44 -9.72
CA GLY A 505 31.53 -23.69 -10.34
C GLY A 505 31.12 -22.50 -9.48
N ILE A 506 30.89 -22.71 -8.18
CA ILE A 506 30.63 -21.59 -7.24
C ILE A 506 31.93 -20.99 -6.71
N THR A 507 32.78 -21.83 -6.08
CA THR A 507 34.06 -21.37 -5.52
C THR A 507 35.23 -22.32 -5.70
N ALA A 508 36.42 -21.81 -6.07
CA ALA A 508 37.59 -22.67 -6.25
C ALA A 508 38.13 -23.22 -4.91
N TYR A 509 38.20 -22.38 -3.88
CA TYR A 509 38.80 -22.75 -2.59
C TYR A 509 38.01 -22.20 -1.40
N ALA A 510 37.50 -23.07 -0.51
CA ALA A 510 36.73 -22.67 0.67
C ALA A 510 37.45 -23.01 1.98
N HIS A 511 37.58 -22.03 2.87
CA HIS A 511 38.24 -22.14 4.18
C HIS A 511 37.28 -22.48 5.32
N THR A 512 37.81 -23.06 6.41
CA THR A 512 37.09 -23.29 7.67
C THR A 512 36.30 -22.05 8.10
N GLY A 513 35.01 -22.23 8.36
CA GLY A 513 34.11 -21.16 8.79
C GLY A 513 33.47 -20.36 7.66
N ALA A 514 33.83 -20.58 6.38
CA ALA A 514 33.06 -20.05 5.26
C ALA A 514 31.69 -20.75 5.16
N ILE A 515 30.63 -20.01 4.82
CA ILE A 515 29.28 -20.54 4.61
C ILE A 515 28.90 -20.37 3.15
N ILE A 516 28.64 -21.49 2.46
CA ILE A 516 28.21 -21.53 1.06
C ILE A 516 26.89 -22.30 1.01
N ARG A 517 25.79 -21.59 0.78
CA ARG A 517 24.47 -22.22 0.88
C ARG A 517 23.42 -21.69 -0.10
N ASP A 518 22.42 -22.51 -0.37
CA ASP A 518 21.25 -22.12 -1.18
C ASP A 518 21.62 -21.66 -2.60
N ASN A 519 22.72 -22.18 -3.16
CA ASN A 519 23.22 -21.81 -4.48
C ASN A 519 22.89 -22.87 -5.55
N ALA A 520 22.85 -22.43 -6.81
CA ALA A 520 22.66 -23.31 -7.96
C ALA A 520 23.83 -23.22 -8.96
N VAL A 521 24.17 -24.35 -9.58
CA VAL A 521 25.08 -24.40 -10.73
C VAL A 521 24.30 -24.92 -11.92
N LEU A 522 24.17 -24.11 -12.98
CA LEU A 522 23.45 -24.47 -14.20
C LEU A 522 24.34 -25.31 -15.14
N ALA A 523 23.79 -25.74 -16.27
CA ALA A 523 24.53 -26.57 -17.23
C ALA A 523 25.72 -25.80 -17.83
N GLY A 524 26.86 -26.49 -18.03
CA GLY A 524 28.09 -25.88 -18.53
C GLY A 524 29.34 -26.69 -18.16
N THR A 525 30.52 -26.10 -18.27
CA THR A 525 31.83 -26.78 -18.13
C THR A 525 32.67 -26.25 -16.97
N ILE A 526 33.29 -27.20 -16.25
CA ILE A 526 34.20 -26.94 -15.13
C ILE A 526 35.44 -27.81 -15.35
N GLU A 527 36.58 -27.17 -15.57
CA GLU A 527 37.79 -27.82 -16.09
C GLU A 527 39.04 -27.45 -15.28
N ASN A 528 40.00 -28.38 -15.18
CA ASN A 528 41.34 -28.07 -14.67
C ASN A 528 42.47 -28.98 -15.19
N GLY A 529 43.73 -28.56 -15.04
CA GLY A 529 44.89 -29.37 -15.40
C GLY A 529 45.41 -30.35 -14.33
N GLY A 530 44.72 -30.47 -13.19
CA GLY A 530 45.26 -31.19 -12.03
C GLY A 530 44.22 -31.66 -11.01
N SER A 531 44.45 -31.41 -9.71
CA SER A 531 43.58 -31.90 -8.63
C SER A 531 42.64 -30.81 -8.08
N ASN A 532 41.65 -31.23 -7.31
CA ASN A 532 40.63 -30.40 -6.65
C ASN A 532 39.68 -29.72 -7.64
N ILE A 533 38.60 -30.42 -7.97
CA ILE A 533 37.57 -29.94 -8.88
C ILE A 533 36.20 -30.36 -8.39
N GLY A 534 35.23 -29.45 -8.47
CA GLY A 534 33.86 -29.74 -8.05
C GLY A 534 32.87 -28.73 -8.58
N ARG A 535 31.60 -29.14 -8.68
CA ARG A 535 30.55 -28.24 -9.17
C ARG A 535 30.32 -27.06 -8.24
N ILE A 536 30.29 -27.28 -6.93
CA ILE A 536 30.16 -26.20 -5.94
C ILE A 536 31.55 -25.70 -5.52
N VAL A 537 32.40 -26.60 -5.00
CA VAL A 537 33.71 -26.24 -4.47
C VAL A 537 34.82 -27.08 -5.06
N GLY A 538 35.90 -26.45 -5.53
CA GLY A 538 37.09 -27.17 -6.00
C GLY A 538 37.88 -27.82 -4.87
N ARG A 539 38.31 -27.03 -3.89
CA ARG A 539 39.13 -27.44 -2.75
C ARG A 539 38.51 -27.00 -1.41
N LEU A 540 38.58 -27.87 -0.41
CA LEU A 540 38.17 -27.58 0.97
C LEU A 540 39.43 -27.44 1.85
N ASN A 541 39.53 -26.36 2.63
CA ASN A 541 40.55 -26.17 3.65
C ASN A 541 39.92 -26.26 5.05
N GLY A 542 39.97 -27.44 5.66
CA GLY A 542 39.32 -27.70 6.94
C GLY A 542 37.80 -27.88 6.78
N THR A 543 36.99 -27.15 7.54
CA THR A 543 35.54 -27.40 7.68
C THR A 543 34.67 -26.18 7.32
N PRO A 544 34.58 -25.79 6.04
CA PRO A 544 33.54 -24.85 5.59
C PRO A 544 32.15 -25.50 5.71
N THR A 545 31.12 -24.68 5.82
CA THR A 545 29.71 -25.12 5.81
C THR A 545 29.17 -25.07 4.39
N LEU A 546 28.87 -26.22 3.83
CA LEU A 546 28.10 -26.35 2.59
C LEU A 546 26.68 -26.79 2.97
N ALA A 547 25.67 -26.03 2.55
CA ALA A 547 24.29 -26.38 2.85
C ALA A 547 23.36 -26.08 1.67
N ASN A 548 22.47 -27.01 1.34
CA ASN A 548 21.41 -26.76 0.36
C ASN A 548 21.87 -26.19 -1.00
N ASN A 549 23.00 -26.67 -1.52
CA ASN A 549 23.47 -26.30 -2.86
C ASN A 549 23.01 -27.35 -3.88
N ILE A 550 22.54 -26.92 -5.05
CA ILE A 550 22.11 -27.79 -6.14
C ILE A 550 22.99 -27.58 -7.37
N ALA A 551 23.11 -28.62 -8.20
CA ALA A 551 23.85 -28.53 -9.45
C ALA A 551 23.19 -29.37 -10.55
N SER A 552 23.16 -28.78 -11.74
CA SER A 552 22.70 -29.39 -12.98
C SER A 552 23.43 -30.72 -13.24
N ALA A 553 22.69 -31.68 -13.81
CA ALA A 553 23.25 -32.90 -14.36
C ALA A 553 24.16 -32.62 -15.58
N GLY A 554 23.88 -31.54 -16.31
CA GLY A 554 24.68 -31.00 -17.41
C GLY A 554 25.82 -30.07 -16.98
N ALA A 555 26.05 -29.84 -15.68
CA ALA A 555 27.26 -29.19 -15.19
C ALA A 555 28.43 -30.20 -15.19
N LEU A 556 29.13 -30.24 -16.31
CA LEU A 556 30.18 -31.22 -16.60
C LEU A 556 31.47 -30.86 -15.87
N VAL A 557 32.08 -31.86 -15.25
CA VAL A 557 33.41 -31.78 -14.67
C VAL A 557 34.33 -32.65 -15.51
N GLN A 558 35.37 -32.09 -16.11
CA GLN A 558 36.27 -32.83 -17.01
C GLN A 558 35.50 -33.49 -18.16
N GLY A 559 34.62 -32.72 -18.80
CA GLY A 559 33.70 -33.18 -19.85
C GLY A 559 32.72 -34.28 -19.46
N SER A 560 32.59 -34.62 -18.17
CA SER A 560 31.80 -35.76 -17.67
C SER A 560 30.74 -35.36 -16.65
N ALA A 561 29.58 -36.01 -16.70
CA ALA A 561 28.53 -35.83 -15.69
C ALA A 561 28.97 -36.37 -14.32
N VAL A 562 28.58 -35.70 -13.24
CA VAL A 562 28.98 -36.02 -11.86
C VAL A 562 27.91 -36.84 -11.14
N SER A 563 28.32 -37.86 -10.39
CA SER A 563 27.45 -38.67 -9.51
C SER A 563 27.79 -38.48 -8.02
N GLY A 564 26.86 -38.80 -7.13
CA GLY A 564 27.10 -38.74 -5.67
C GLY A 564 27.05 -37.34 -5.04
N GLY A 565 26.50 -36.36 -5.75
CA GLY A 565 26.29 -35.01 -5.24
C GLY A 565 25.19 -34.96 -4.17
N THR A 566 25.46 -34.24 -3.07
CA THR A 566 24.49 -33.99 -1.99
C THR A 566 24.42 -32.50 -1.70
N ALA A 567 23.33 -32.04 -1.09
CA ALA A 567 23.10 -30.64 -0.74
C ALA A 567 24.26 -29.99 0.04
N ASN A 568 25.05 -30.81 0.74
CA ASN A 568 26.04 -30.38 1.72
C ASN A 568 27.47 -30.83 1.35
N ASN A 569 27.74 -31.13 0.09
CA ASN A 569 29.08 -31.50 -0.38
C ASN A 569 29.58 -30.63 -1.54
N ALA A 570 30.84 -30.81 -1.90
CA ALA A 570 31.54 -30.04 -2.94
C ALA A 570 30.93 -30.18 -4.35
N GLN A 571 30.02 -31.14 -4.55
CA GLN A 571 29.36 -31.40 -5.83
C GLN A 571 27.92 -30.87 -5.87
N GLY A 572 27.28 -30.59 -4.73
CA GLY A 572 25.87 -30.14 -4.69
C GLY A 572 24.88 -31.26 -5.03
N LEU A 573 23.63 -31.12 -4.61
CA LEU A 573 22.56 -32.07 -4.91
C LEU A 573 22.28 -32.10 -6.42
N ASN A 574 22.21 -33.29 -7.00
CA ASN A 574 21.91 -33.47 -8.41
C ASN A 574 20.48 -33.02 -8.73
N ALA A 575 20.35 -32.03 -9.62
CA ALA A 575 19.09 -31.59 -10.22
C ALA A 575 19.11 -31.85 -11.74
N THR A 576 17.98 -32.23 -12.32
CA THR A 576 17.87 -32.37 -13.78
C THR A 576 17.75 -30.99 -14.41
N ASP A 577 18.18 -30.84 -15.66
CA ASP A 577 18.08 -29.56 -16.36
C ASP A 577 16.61 -29.12 -16.51
N VAL A 578 15.70 -30.08 -16.72
CA VAL A 578 14.25 -29.84 -16.71
C VAL A 578 13.78 -29.26 -15.36
N SER A 579 14.30 -29.75 -14.23
CA SER A 579 13.91 -29.19 -12.91
C SER A 579 14.52 -27.82 -12.63
N LEU A 580 15.68 -27.50 -13.22
CA LEU A 580 16.32 -26.19 -13.12
C LEU A 580 15.72 -25.15 -14.08
N GLY A 581 14.99 -25.61 -15.10
CA GLY A 581 14.09 -24.79 -15.92
C GLY A 581 12.75 -24.45 -15.23
N ASP A 582 12.52 -24.93 -14.00
CA ASP A 582 11.31 -24.63 -13.24
C ASP A 582 11.64 -23.63 -12.10
N PRO A 583 11.04 -22.42 -12.09
CA PRO A 583 11.20 -21.44 -11.00
C PRO A 583 10.99 -22.03 -9.60
N TRP A 584 10.16 -23.06 -9.50
CA TRP A 584 9.81 -23.72 -8.24
C TRP A 584 11.02 -24.23 -7.46
N ILE A 585 12.04 -24.77 -8.14
CA ILE A 585 13.20 -25.34 -7.43
C ILE A 585 13.97 -24.25 -6.66
N TYR A 586 14.09 -23.06 -7.23
CA TYR A 586 14.82 -21.95 -6.60
C TYR A 586 14.05 -21.40 -5.41
N GLU A 587 12.74 -21.25 -5.55
CA GLU A 587 11.91 -20.67 -4.49
C GLU A 587 11.68 -21.62 -3.32
N GLU A 588 11.30 -22.87 -3.60
CA GLU A 588 10.87 -23.80 -2.54
C GLU A 588 12.00 -24.70 -2.06
N THR A 589 12.94 -25.06 -2.94
CA THR A 589 14.10 -25.86 -2.52
C THR A 589 15.20 -24.96 -1.98
N LEU A 590 15.52 -23.84 -2.65
CA LEU A 590 16.59 -22.93 -2.23
C LEU A 590 16.11 -21.73 -1.39
N GLY A 591 14.79 -21.51 -1.25
CA GLY A 591 14.27 -20.40 -0.44
C GLY A 591 14.43 -19.02 -1.09
N TRP A 592 14.55 -18.94 -2.43
CA TRP A 592 14.75 -17.66 -3.12
C TRP A 592 13.46 -16.84 -3.17
N ASN A 593 13.55 -15.54 -2.89
CA ASN A 593 12.41 -14.64 -2.96
C ASN A 593 12.13 -14.19 -4.39
N PHE A 594 11.17 -14.83 -5.05
CA PHE A 594 10.71 -14.46 -6.39
C PHE A 594 9.67 -13.32 -6.40
N SER A 595 9.19 -12.87 -5.26
CA SER A 595 8.26 -11.73 -5.19
C SER A 595 8.98 -10.39 -5.29
N THR A 596 10.18 -10.25 -4.68
CA THR A 596 10.87 -8.95 -4.62
C THR A 596 12.32 -8.95 -5.15
N ILE A 597 12.98 -10.11 -5.26
CA ILE A 597 14.41 -10.17 -5.63
C ILE A 597 14.61 -10.78 -7.01
N TRP A 598 14.05 -11.97 -7.24
CA TRP A 598 14.21 -12.74 -8.46
C TRP A 598 12.96 -12.73 -9.32
N ARG A 599 13.11 -12.78 -10.64
CA ARG A 599 12.05 -13.12 -11.60
C ARG A 599 12.53 -14.21 -12.53
N TRP A 600 11.60 -14.90 -13.17
CA TRP A 600 11.95 -15.80 -14.25
C TRP A 600 12.11 -15.03 -15.56
N SER A 601 13.20 -15.23 -16.29
CA SER A 601 13.31 -14.80 -17.67
C SER A 601 13.07 -16.00 -18.59
N ALA A 602 11.98 -15.98 -19.33
CA ALA A 602 11.69 -17.01 -20.32
C ALA A 602 12.61 -16.86 -21.54
N ALA A 603 13.02 -15.63 -21.85
CA ALA A 603 13.98 -15.36 -22.92
C ALA A 603 15.36 -15.99 -22.65
N LEU A 604 15.77 -16.07 -21.37
CA LEU A 604 17.07 -16.63 -20.95
C LEU A 604 16.97 -18.02 -20.31
N ASP A 605 15.77 -18.54 -20.11
CA ASP A 605 15.47 -19.81 -19.43
C ASP A 605 16.13 -19.95 -18.04
N ARG A 606 16.15 -18.85 -17.27
CA ARG A 606 16.79 -18.78 -15.95
C ARG A 606 16.27 -17.66 -15.05
N PRO A 607 16.53 -17.71 -13.73
CA PRO A 607 16.23 -16.60 -12.83
C PRO A 607 17.10 -15.38 -13.17
N VAL A 608 16.52 -14.19 -13.17
CA VAL A 608 17.24 -12.90 -13.24
C VAL A 608 16.77 -11.99 -12.12
N LEU A 609 17.55 -10.96 -11.81
CA LEU A 609 17.18 -10.01 -10.76
C LEU A 609 16.05 -9.09 -11.24
N ARG A 610 15.04 -8.87 -10.38
CA ARG A 610 13.96 -7.92 -10.64
C ARG A 610 14.47 -6.49 -10.66
N ASN A 611 15.28 -6.16 -9.65
CA ASN A 611 15.75 -4.81 -9.42
C ASN A 611 16.87 -4.39 -10.35
N VAL A 612 17.50 -5.32 -11.09
CA VAL A 612 18.52 -5.03 -12.10
C VAL A 612 18.55 -6.17 -13.14
N PRO A 613 17.65 -6.15 -14.12
CA PRO A 613 17.54 -7.26 -15.05
C PRO A 613 18.68 -7.27 -16.09
N GLU A 614 19.17 -8.45 -16.45
CA GLU A 614 20.15 -8.63 -17.54
C GLU A 614 19.63 -8.11 -18.88
N GLN A 615 18.35 -8.39 -19.13
CA GLN A 615 17.62 -7.92 -20.30
C GLN A 615 16.35 -7.21 -19.84
N GLN A 616 16.15 -5.99 -20.35
CA GLN A 616 14.92 -5.23 -20.09
C GLN A 616 13.72 -5.92 -20.75
N ALA A 617 12.64 -6.06 -19.98
CA ALA A 617 11.39 -6.61 -20.48
C ALA A 617 10.66 -5.58 -21.35
N ILE A 618 9.88 -6.06 -22.32
CA ILE A 618 9.09 -5.20 -23.19
C ILE A 618 7.90 -4.63 -22.38
N GLN A 619 7.81 -3.30 -22.35
CA GLN A 619 6.74 -2.59 -21.63
C GLN A 619 5.43 -2.64 -22.44
N LEU A 620 4.32 -2.96 -21.79
CA LEU A 620 2.98 -2.94 -22.36
C LEU A 620 2.14 -1.90 -21.60
N ALA A 621 1.68 -0.85 -22.28
CA ALA A 621 0.95 0.26 -21.65
C ALA A 621 -0.50 0.38 -22.12
N THR A 622 -0.85 -0.25 -23.24
CA THR A 622 -2.15 -0.10 -23.89
C THR A 622 -2.70 -1.44 -24.37
N ALA A 623 -4.02 -1.48 -24.63
CA ALA A 623 -4.68 -2.65 -25.22
C ALA A 623 -4.08 -3.10 -26.55
N ALA A 624 -3.57 -2.16 -27.35
CA ALA A 624 -2.93 -2.46 -28.64
C ALA A 624 -1.59 -3.18 -28.47
N ASP A 625 -0.85 -2.90 -27.38
CA ASP A 625 0.46 -3.52 -27.11
C ASP A 625 0.33 -5.02 -26.84
N LEU A 626 -0.84 -5.49 -26.35
CA LEU A 626 -1.11 -6.91 -26.10
C LEU A 626 -1.01 -7.78 -27.37
N GLU A 627 -1.04 -7.21 -28.57
CA GLU A 627 -0.78 -7.95 -29.82
C GLU A 627 0.64 -8.55 -29.84
N GLN A 628 1.60 -7.93 -29.15
CA GLN A 628 2.96 -8.46 -29.02
C GLN A 628 2.99 -9.87 -28.41
N LEU A 629 2.05 -10.17 -27.52
CA LEU A 629 1.92 -11.51 -26.92
C LEU A 629 1.54 -12.58 -27.95
N ARG A 630 0.87 -12.19 -29.05
CA ARG A 630 0.53 -13.09 -30.17
C ARG A 630 1.66 -13.20 -31.17
N THR A 631 2.32 -12.09 -31.50
CA THR A 631 3.38 -12.07 -32.52
C THR A 631 4.73 -12.56 -32.01
N ASN A 632 5.01 -12.38 -30.72
CA ASN A 632 6.28 -12.69 -30.07
C ASN A 632 6.04 -13.42 -28.73
N PRO A 633 5.42 -14.61 -28.74
CA PRO A 633 4.91 -15.28 -27.53
C PRO A 633 5.98 -15.79 -26.56
N GLY A 634 7.26 -15.77 -26.93
CA GLY A 634 8.38 -16.25 -26.11
C GLY A 634 9.24 -15.15 -25.47
N GLN A 635 8.82 -13.89 -25.55
CA GLN A 635 9.56 -12.75 -24.96
C GLN A 635 9.14 -12.46 -23.51
N ASP A 636 9.94 -11.67 -22.81
CA ASP A 636 9.61 -11.18 -21.48
C ASP A 636 8.92 -9.81 -21.58
N TYR A 637 7.77 -9.69 -20.94
CA TYR A 637 6.89 -8.53 -20.94
C TYR A 637 6.59 -8.06 -19.52
N VAL A 638 6.36 -6.76 -19.39
CA VAL A 638 5.92 -6.14 -18.14
C VAL A 638 4.86 -5.08 -18.43
N LEU A 639 3.79 -5.06 -17.64
CA LEU A 639 2.81 -3.97 -17.77
C LEU A 639 3.38 -2.67 -17.17
N ALA A 640 3.15 -1.57 -17.88
CA ALA A 640 3.54 -0.22 -17.46
C ALA A 640 2.36 0.61 -16.95
N ALA A 641 1.13 0.11 -17.16
CA ALA A 641 -0.11 0.74 -16.77
C ALA A 641 -1.23 -0.31 -16.70
N ASP A 642 -2.33 0.03 -16.03
CA ASP A 642 -3.57 -0.72 -16.14
C ASP A 642 -4.10 -0.64 -17.57
N ILE A 643 -4.63 -1.76 -18.09
CA ILE A 643 -5.11 -1.88 -19.47
C ILE A 643 -6.60 -2.17 -19.45
N VAL A 644 -7.40 -1.22 -19.92
CA VAL A 644 -8.84 -1.41 -20.12
C VAL A 644 -9.11 -1.90 -21.54
N LEU A 645 -9.77 -3.05 -21.65
CA LEU A 645 -10.20 -3.64 -22.91
C LEU A 645 -11.63 -3.21 -23.24
N SER A 646 -11.93 -3.10 -24.53
CA SER A 646 -13.28 -2.87 -25.04
C SER A 646 -13.57 -3.78 -26.23
N GLY A 647 -14.77 -4.34 -26.27
CA GLY A 647 -15.16 -5.31 -27.29
C GLY A 647 -14.52 -6.69 -27.13
N THR A 648 -14.73 -7.58 -28.11
CA THR A 648 -14.28 -8.97 -28.03
C THR A 648 -12.77 -9.11 -28.25
N PHE A 649 -12.07 -9.65 -27.25
CA PHE A 649 -10.66 -10.00 -27.30
C PHE A 649 -10.44 -11.33 -28.03
N GLN A 650 -9.44 -11.38 -28.90
CA GLN A 650 -9.03 -12.62 -29.58
C GLN A 650 -8.05 -13.41 -28.70
N PRO A 651 -8.31 -14.67 -28.33
CA PRO A 651 -7.39 -15.43 -27.49
C PRO A 651 -5.96 -15.50 -28.05
N ILE A 652 -4.96 -15.43 -27.16
CA ILE A 652 -3.57 -15.73 -27.52
C ILE A 652 -3.42 -17.24 -27.66
N SER A 653 -3.07 -17.74 -28.84
CA SER A 653 -3.09 -19.19 -29.11
C SER A 653 -2.11 -19.99 -28.26
N SER A 654 -0.94 -19.44 -27.98
CA SER A 654 0.05 -20.02 -27.07
C SER A 654 1.00 -18.94 -26.60
N PHE A 655 1.39 -19.00 -25.33
CA PHE A 655 2.35 -18.08 -24.71
C PHE A 655 3.41 -18.88 -23.96
N SER A 656 4.70 -18.61 -24.21
CA SER A 656 5.83 -19.28 -23.56
C SER A 656 6.80 -18.32 -22.87
N GLY A 657 6.53 -17.01 -22.95
CA GLY A 657 7.33 -15.94 -22.37
C GLY A 657 7.04 -15.71 -20.88
N THR A 658 7.52 -14.59 -20.34
CA THR A 658 7.09 -14.07 -19.04
C THR A 658 6.18 -12.87 -19.26
N LEU A 659 5.00 -12.84 -18.66
CA LEU A 659 4.12 -11.67 -18.57
C LEU A 659 4.00 -11.27 -17.10
N ASP A 660 4.67 -10.19 -16.75
CA ASP A 660 4.66 -9.64 -15.41
C ASP A 660 3.70 -8.43 -15.36
N GLY A 661 2.61 -8.54 -14.60
CA GLY A 661 1.65 -7.46 -14.43
C GLY A 661 2.21 -6.26 -13.70
N ASN A 662 3.32 -6.42 -12.97
CA ASN A 662 3.90 -5.34 -12.16
C ASN A 662 2.90 -4.63 -11.22
N GLY A 663 1.85 -5.34 -10.83
CA GLY A 663 0.75 -4.80 -10.03
C GLY A 663 -0.39 -4.16 -10.77
N HIS A 664 -0.31 -4.12 -12.10
CA HIS A 664 -1.36 -3.60 -12.95
C HIS A 664 -2.47 -4.61 -13.24
N VAL A 665 -3.62 -4.06 -13.63
CA VAL A 665 -4.83 -4.80 -13.93
C VAL A 665 -5.16 -4.71 -15.42
N ILE A 666 -5.57 -5.83 -16.01
CA ILE A 666 -6.27 -5.87 -17.29
C ILE A 666 -7.77 -5.97 -16.99
N SER A 667 -8.57 -4.98 -17.37
CA SER A 667 -10.02 -4.97 -17.12
C SER A 667 -10.86 -5.05 -18.40
N GLY A 668 -12.11 -5.51 -18.28
CA GLY A 668 -13.07 -5.57 -19.39
C GLY A 668 -12.75 -6.64 -20.44
N LEU A 669 -12.09 -7.74 -20.04
CA LEU A 669 -11.75 -8.84 -20.92
C LEU A 669 -13.02 -9.60 -21.35
N THR A 670 -13.53 -9.31 -22.56
CA THR A 670 -14.63 -10.08 -23.16
C THR A 670 -14.13 -11.11 -24.17
N VAL A 671 -14.41 -12.40 -23.97
CA VAL A 671 -14.04 -13.48 -24.91
C VAL A 671 -15.23 -14.40 -25.16
N THR A 672 -15.58 -14.60 -26.42
CA THR A 672 -16.67 -15.53 -26.81
C THR A 672 -16.13 -16.70 -27.62
N GLY A 673 -16.34 -17.92 -27.12
CA GLY A 673 -16.00 -19.17 -27.80
C GLY A 673 -16.85 -19.39 -29.05
N SER A 674 -16.27 -20.04 -30.05
CA SER A 674 -16.94 -20.34 -31.32
C SER A 674 -16.52 -21.70 -31.86
N VAL A 675 -17.18 -22.18 -32.92
CA VAL A 675 -16.84 -23.47 -33.55
C VAL A 675 -15.38 -23.51 -34.05
N SER A 676 -14.83 -22.39 -34.52
CA SER A 676 -13.43 -22.30 -34.94
C SER A 676 -12.44 -22.05 -33.79
N GLN A 677 -12.93 -21.60 -32.64
CA GLN A 677 -12.14 -21.30 -31.45
C GLN A 677 -12.92 -21.75 -30.19
N PRO A 678 -12.97 -23.07 -29.91
CA PRO A 678 -13.82 -23.61 -28.84
C PRO A 678 -13.31 -23.27 -27.43
N LYS A 679 -12.04 -22.87 -27.30
CA LYS A 679 -11.43 -22.46 -26.04
C LYS A 679 -11.43 -20.93 -25.93
N ALA A 680 -12.27 -20.41 -25.05
CA ALA A 680 -12.37 -18.99 -24.71
C ALA A 680 -11.53 -18.71 -23.46
N ALA A 681 -10.46 -17.93 -23.60
CA ALA A 681 -9.62 -17.45 -22.51
C ALA A 681 -8.69 -16.32 -23.00
N PHE A 682 -8.02 -15.62 -22.08
CA PHE A 682 -6.94 -14.69 -22.44
C PHE A 682 -5.82 -15.41 -23.22
N VAL A 683 -5.34 -16.55 -22.71
CA VAL A 683 -4.38 -17.45 -23.37
C VAL A 683 -5.00 -18.84 -23.51
N VAL A 684 -4.84 -19.46 -24.68
CA VAL A 684 -5.29 -20.85 -24.89
C VAL A 684 -4.32 -21.82 -24.23
N ASP A 685 -3.03 -21.74 -24.54
CA ASP A 685 -1.98 -22.60 -23.97
C ASP A 685 -0.87 -21.77 -23.32
N ASN A 686 -0.84 -21.72 -21.99
CA ASN A 686 0.25 -21.09 -21.25
C ASN A 686 1.38 -22.11 -20.97
N HIS A 687 2.52 -21.94 -21.61
CA HIS A 687 3.78 -22.61 -21.31
C HIS A 687 4.73 -21.74 -20.48
N GLY A 688 4.46 -20.43 -20.42
CA GLY A 688 5.31 -19.43 -19.81
C GLY A 688 4.95 -19.11 -18.35
N VAL A 689 5.32 -17.91 -17.92
CA VAL A 689 5.03 -17.37 -16.59
C VAL A 689 4.07 -16.19 -16.74
N ILE A 690 2.92 -16.23 -16.07
CA ILE A 690 2.01 -15.08 -15.93
C ILE A 690 1.97 -14.74 -14.45
N GLU A 691 2.37 -13.53 -14.08
CA GLU A 691 2.50 -13.16 -12.67
C GLU A 691 2.12 -11.72 -12.32
N ARG A 692 1.79 -11.46 -11.05
CA ARG A 692 1.58 -10.12 -10.46
C ARG A 692 0.57 -9.27 -11.23
N ILE A 693 -0.52 -9.89 -11.68
CA ILE A 693 -1.48 -9.32 -12.63
C ILE A 693 -2.93 -9.57 -12.23
N GLY A 694 -3.75 -8.53 -12.31
CA GLY A 694 -5.21 -8.67 -12.16
C GLY A 694 -5.93 -8.82 -13.50
N PHE A 695 -6.93 -9.68 -13.56
CA PHE A 695 -7.94 -9.69 -14.62
C PHE A 695 -9.29 -9.31 -14.01
N ALA A 696 -9.69 -8.06 -14.17
CA ALA A 696 -10.93 -7.54 -13.58
C ALA A 696 -12.06 -7.49 -14.61
N ASP A 697 -13.29 -7.67 -14.14
CA ASP A 697 -14.51 -7.54 -14.94
C ASP A 697 -14.44 -8.38 -16.23
N VAL A 698 -14.02 -9.63 -16.10
CA VAL A 698 -13.97 -10.57 -17.22
C VAL A 698 -15.38 -11.00 -17.61
N ASP A 699 -15.62 -11.19 -18.89
CA ASP A 699 -16.82 -11.80 -19.46
C ASP A 699 -16.38 -12.84 -20.48
N VAL A 700 -16.19 -14.08 -20.01
CA VAL A 700 -15.70 -15.18 -20.83
C VAL A 700 -16.77 -16.24 -20.99
N THR A 701 -17.39 -16.30 -22.17
CA THR A 701 -18.41 -17.31 -22.50
C THR A 701 -17.88 -18.28 -23.55
N SER A 702 -18.16 -19.58 -23.41
CA SER A 702 -17.97 -20.56 -24.49
C SER A 702 -19.27 -21.31 -24.83
N LEU A 703 -19.28 -22.09 -25.91
CA LEU A 703 -20.40 -22.98 -26.23
C LEU A 703 -20.36 -24.23 -25.34
N ASP A 704 -21.48 -24.94 -25.20
CA ASP A 704 -21.60 -26.14 -24.35
C ASP A 704 -21.70 -27.46 -25.14
N THR A 705 -21.55 -27.41 -26.46
CA THR A 705 -22.00 -28.48 -27.37
C THR A 705 -21.24 -29.79 -27.20
N ASP A 706 -19.93 -29.75 -26.96
CA ASP A 706 -19.09 -30.94 -26.74
C ASP A 706 -17.89 -30.66 -25.83
N SER A 707 -17.11 -31.70 -25.50
CA SER A 707 -16.02 -31.64 -24.53
C SER A 707 -14.79 -30.80 -24.93
N SER A 708 -14.74 -30.28 -26.16
CA SER A 708 -13.69 -29.39 -26.63
C SER A 708 -13.90 -27.92 -26.23
N TYR A 709 -15.10 -27.53 -25.83
CA TYR A 709 -15.45 -26.16 -25.53
C TYR A 709 -15.20 -25.79 -24.07
N TRP A 710 -14.29 -24.85 -23.84
CA TRP A 710 -13.82 -24.45 -22.51
C TRP A 710 -13.87 -22.93 -22.34
N ALA A 711 -14.12 -22.48 -21.12
CA ALA A 711 -14.11 -21.06 -20.75
C ALA A 711 -13.20 -20.83 -19.53
N ALA A 712 -12.24 -19.91 -19.62
CA ALA A 712 -11.44 -19.49 -18.47
C ALA A 712 -11.01 -18.03 -18.52
N GLY A 713 -10.85 -17.37 -17.37
CA GLY A 713 -10.37 -15.98 -17.33
C GLY A 713 -8.94 -15.84 -17.87
N ILE A 714 -8.00 -16.65 -17.38
CA ILE A 714 -6.57 -16.55 -17.78
C ILE A 714 -6.21 -17.59 -18.85
N ALA A 715 -6.30 -18.88 -18.54
CA ALA A 715 -5.75 -19.93 -19.40
C ALA A 715 -6.70 -21.09 -19.68
N ALA A 716 -6.91 -21.47 -20.95
CA ALA A 716 -7.64 -22.71 -21.22
C ALA A 716 -6.82 -23.95 -20.80
N ARG A 717 -5.49 -23.93 -21.03
CA ARG A 717 -4.52 -24.89 -20.49
C ARG A 717 -3.35 -24.18 -19.86
N ASN A 718 -3.06 -24.50 -18.60
CA ASN A 718 -1.85 -24.07 -17.92
C ASN A 718 -0.83 -25.22 -17.87
N LEU A 719 0.23 -25.10 -18.66
CA LEU A 719 1.41 -25.97 -18.64
C LEU A 719 2.61 -25.33 -17.94
N GLY A 720 2.64 -23.99 -17.87
CA GLY A 720 3.65 -23.20 -17.17
C GLY A 720 3.22 -22.77 -15.77
N THR A 721 3.49 -21.52 -15.42
CA THR A 721 3.19 -20.94 -14.10
C THR A 721 2.22 -19.78 -14.21
N ILE A 722 1.18 -19.79 -13.37
CA ILE A 722 0.35 -18.61 -13.08
C ILE A 722 0.47 -18.33 -11.58
N ARG A 723 0.91 -17.13 -11.18
CA ARG A 723 1.06 -16.81 -9.77
C ARG A 723 0.77 -15.36 -9.43
N GLU A 724 0.39 -15.08 -8.19
CA GLU A 724 0.11 -13.70 -7.76
C GLU A 724 -0.83 -13.00 -8.74
N ALA A 725 -1.91 -13.70 -9.10
CA ALA A 725 -2.85 -13.24 -10.10
C ALA A 725 -4.28 -13.38 -9.59
N PHE A 726 -5.19 -12.58 -10.13
CA PHE A 726 -6.60 -12.70 -9.76
C PHE A 726 -7.56 -12.55 -10.93
N VAL A 727 -8.78 -13.07 -10.74
CA VAL A 727 -9.87 -12.96 -11.70
C VAL A 727 -11.15 -12.53 -10.99
N THR A 728 -11.80 -11.47 -11.49
CA THR A 728 -13.19 -11.09 -11.13
C THR A 728 -14.06 -11.01 -12.37
N GLY A 729 -15.38 -11.19 -12.23
CA GLY A 729 -16.34 -11.14 -13.34
C GLY A 729 -17.12 -12.44 -13.55
N GLU A 730 -17.39 -12.82 -14.80
CA GLU A 730 -18.17 -14.00 -15.19
C GLU A 730 -17.40 -14.90 -16.17
N VAL A 731 -17.44 -16.21 -15.91
CA VAL A 731 -16.95 -17.26 -16.82
C VAL A 731 -18.03 -18.32 -17.01
N SER A 732 -18.62 -18.42 -18.20
CA SER A 732 -19.83 -19.22 -18.44
C SER A 732 -19.84 -20.06 -19.73
N GLY A 733 -20.80 -20.99 -19.83
CA GLY A 733 -21.19 -21.67 -21.07
C GLY A 733 -20.34 -22.88 -21.55
N GLY A 734 -19.09 -23.05 -21.14
CA GLY A 734 -18.27 -24.19 -21.60
C GLY A 734 -18.79 -25.58 -21.18
N TYR A 735 -18.31 -26.64 -21.83
CA TYR A 735 -18.36 -27.99 -21.23
C TYR A 735 -17.58 -28.01 -19.91
N ARG A 736 -16.48 -27.25 -19.87
CA ARG A 736 -15.73 -26.94 -18.65
C ARG A 736 -15.53 -25.45 -18.50
N SER A 737 -15.61 -24.96 -17.27
CA SER A 737 -15.33 -23.55 -16.95
C SER A 737 -14.55 -23.39 -15.65
N ALA A 738 -13.68 -22.39 -15.58
CA ALA A 738 -12.96 -22.02 -14.37
C ALA A 738 -12.44 -20.58 -14.39
N ALA A 739 -12.35 -19.91 -13.23
CA ALA A 739 -11.88 -18.53 -13.21
C ALA A 739 -10.43 -18.39 -13.69
N ILE A 740 -9.50 -19.22 -13.19
CA ILE A 740 -8.07 -19.11 -13.53
C ILE A 740 -7.74 -19.96 -14.76
N ALA A 741 -7.94 -21.28 -14.67
CA ALA A 741 -7.60 -22.17 -15.77
C ALA A 741 -8.49 -23.41 -15.89
N VAL A 742 -8.84 -23.82 -17.10
CA VAL A 742 -9.64 -25.05 -17.26
C VAL A 742 -8.84 -26.30 -16.97
N SER A 743 -7.70 -26.52 -17.61
CA SER A 743 -6.83 -27.68 -17.34
C SER A 743 -5.46 -27.22 -16.85
N ASN A 744 -5.04 -27.68 -15.68
CA ASN A 744 -3.75 -27.37 -15.09
C ASN A 744 -2.86 -28.61 -15.07
N THR A 745 -1.75 -28.60 -15.81
CA THR A 745 -0.63 -29.56 -15.69
C THR A 745 0.60 -28.93 -15.05
N GLY A 746 0.66 -27.60 -15.01
CA GLY A 746 1.76 -26.82 -14.42
C GLY A 746 1.48 -26.37 -12.99
N THR A 747 1.90 -25.15 -12.68
CA THR A 747 1.81 -24.56 -11.34
C THR A 747 0.85 -23.37 -11.35
N ILE A 748 -0.13 -23.39 -10.44
CA ILE A 748 -0.98 -22.24 -10.10
C ILE A 748 -0.83 -21.98 -8.61
N ARG A 749 -0.47 -20.75 -8.21
CA ARG A 749 -0.30 -20.46 -6.78
C ARG A 749 -0.46 -19.00 -6.42
N HIS A 750 -0.82 -18.74 -5.18
CA HIS A 750 -1.03 -17.37 -4.70
C HIS A 750 -2.00 -16.60 -5.59
N VAL A 751 -3.06 -17.27 -6.05
CA VAL A 751 -4.08 -16.64 -6.87
C VAL A 751 -5.35 -16.47 -6.07
N TYR A 752 -6.23 -15.58 -6.53
CA TYR A 752 -7.59 -15.59 -6.04
C TYR A 752 -8.63 -15.37 -7.13
N ALA A 753 -9.84 -15.85 -6.89
CA ALA A 753 -10.97 -15.58 -7.76
C ALA A 753 -12.19 -15.11 -6.96
N ASP A 754 -12.86 -14.12 -7.51
CA ASP A 754 -14.17 -13.64 -7.11
C ASP A 754 -15.00 -13.45 -8.37
N ALA A 755 -15.27 -14.57 -9.02
CA ALA A 755 -15.95 -14.64 -10.30
C ALA A 755 -17.07 -15.69 -10.25
N SER A 756 -18.18 -15.41 -10.95
CA SER A 756 -19.21 -16.41 -11.18
C SER A 756 -18.74 -17.40 -12.24
N VAL A 757 -18.79 -18.69 -11.95
CA VAL A 757 -18.29 -19.75 -12.84
C VAL A 757 -19.39 -20.76 -13.11
N SER A 758 -19.82 -20.88 -14.36
CA SER A 758 -20.81 -21.87 -14.79
C SER A 758 -20.36 -22.69 -15.99
N ALA A 759 -20.70 -23.98 -15.99
CA ALA A 759 -20.40 -24.91 -17.08
C ALA A 759 -21.52 -25.94 -17.23
N ARG A 760 -21.54 -26.63 -18.38
CA ARG A 760 -22.43 -27.76 -18.55
C ARG A 760 -22.00 -28.95 -17.69
N VAL A 761 -20.72 -29.34 -17.69
CA VAL A 761 -20.28 -30.60 -17.06
C VAL A 761 -19.34 -30.40 -15.88
N GLU A 762 -18.30 -29.56 -16.00
CA GLU A 762 -17.27 -29.43 -14.97
C GLU A 762 -16.92 -27.96 -14.68
N SER A 763 -17.26 -27.48 -13.48
CA SER A 763 -16.95 -26.12 -13.02
C SER A 763 -16.07 -26.12 -11.78
N GLY A 764 -14.96 -25.39 -11.83
CA GLY A 764 -14.07 -25.17 -10.70
C GLY A 764 -13.88 -23.69 -10.44
N GLY A 765 -14.04 -23.23 -9.20
CA GLY A 765 -13.90 -21.80 -8.90
C GLY A 765 -12.50 -21.25 -9.18
N LEU A 766 -11.44 -22.06 -9.08
CA LEU A 766 -10.10 -21.70 -9.59
C LEU A 766 -9.72 -22.52 -10.83
N VAL A 767 -9.84 -23.84 -10.77
CA VAL A 767 -9.38 -24.75 -11.83
C VAL A 767 -10.44 -25.81 -12.15
N ALA A 768 -10.79 -26.06 -13.41
CA ALA A 768 -11.78 -27.13 -13.67
C ALA A 768 -11.17 -28.52 -13.47
N VAL A 769 -9.97 -28.77 -14.02
CA VAL A 769 -9.27 -30.05 -13.97
C VAL A 769 -7.82 -29.87 -13.51
N SER A 770 -7.49 -30.47 -12.37
CA SER A 770 -6.12 -30.58 -11.85
C SER A 770 -5.51 -31.92 -12.28
N GLU A 771 -4.61 -31.86 -13.26
CA GLU A 771 -4.01 -33.03 -13.92
C GLU A 771 -2.85 -33.62 -13.10
N SER A 772 -2.36 -34.79 -13.51
CA SER A 772 -1.21 -35.45 -12.87
C SER A 772 0.04 -34.56 -12.89
N GLY A 773 0.71 -34.41 -11.76
CA GLY A 773 1.92 -33.59 -11.61
C GLY A 773 1.65 -32.09 -11.39
N SER A 774 0.40 -31.65 -11.49
CA SER A 774 0.02 -30.24 -11.32
C SER A 774 0.05 -29.78 -9.85
N ARG A 775 0.18 -28.47 -9.66
CA ARG A 775 0.11 -27.80 -8.35
C ARG A 775 -0.93 -26.69 -8.35
N LEU A 776 -1.74 -26.62 -7.30
CA LEU A 776 -2.68 -25.55 -7.00
C LEU A 776 -2.60 -25.18 -5.51
N GLU A 777 -1.95 -24.05 -5.20
CA GLU A 777 -1.49 -23.81 -3.83
C GLU A 777 -1.65 -22.38 -3.33
N GLY A 778 -1.83 -22.23 -2.00
CA GLY A 778 -1.77 -20.92 -1.34
C GLY A 778 -2.76 -19.89 -1.90
N SER A 779 -3.92 -20.35 -2.38
CA SER A 779 -4.87 -19.55 -3.16
C SER A 779 -6.24 -19.50 -2.48
N TYR A 780 -7.09 -18.52 -2.82
CA TYR A 780 -8.47 -18.52 -2.34
C TYR A 780 -9.52 -18.26 -3.40
N VAL A 781 -10.76 -18.59 -3.08
CA VAL A 781 -11.92 -18.32 -3.94
C VAL A 781 -13.11 -17.85 -3.12
N VAL A 782 -13.83 -16.86 -3.63
CA VAL A 782 -15.21 -16.56 -3.22
C VAL A 782 -16.12 -17.37 -4.15
N PRO A 783 -16.67 -18.51 -3.69
CA PRO A 783 -17.33 -19.42 -4.61
C PRO A 783 -18.70 -18.88 -5.05
N ASP A 784 -18.89 -18.75 -6.36
CA ASP A 784 -20.19 -18.79 -7.00
C ASP A 784 -20.07 -19.70 -8.23
N VAL A 785 -20.14 -21.01 -7.98
CA VAL A 785 -19.73 -22.03 -8.94
C VAL A 785 -20.88 -23.01 -9.18
N SER A 786 -21.24 -23.23 -10.44
CA SER A 786 -22.31 -24.16 -10.80
C SER A 786 -22.01 -25.04 -12.00
N SER A 787 -22.45 -26.30 -11.98
CA SER A 787 -22.46 -27.18 -13.17
C SER A 787 -23.84 -27.72 -13.47
N ALA A 788 -24.23 -27.69 -14.75
CA ALA A 788 -25.54 -28.18 -15.17
C ALA A 788 -25.71 -29.70 -15.09
N GLU A 789 -24.64 -30.50 -15.11
CA GLU A 789 -24.72 -31.97 -15.18
C GLU A 789 -23.89 -32.72 -14.13
N ASN A 790 -22.63 -32.33 -13.85
CA ASN A 790 -21.71 -33.19 -13.11
C ASN A 790 -20.80 -32.45 -12.11
N ASN A 791 -19.48 -32.48 -12.28
CA ASN A 791 -18.53 -32.22 -11.20
C ASN A 791 -18.46 -30.72 -10.90
N THR A 792 -18.64 -30.33 -9.63
CA THR A 792 -18.48 -28.92 -9.21
C THR A 792 -17.59 -28.85 -7.98
N GLY A 793 -16.57 -27.98 -8.02
CA GLY A 793 -15.70 -27.73 -6.88
C GLY A 793 -15.49 -26.25 -6.63
N GLY A 794 -15.47 -25.84 -5.37
CA GLY A 794 -15.12 -24.46 -5.02
C GLY A 794 -13.69 -24.12 -5.47
N VAL A 795 -12.72 -25.02 -5.25
CA VAL A 795 -11.34 -24.85 -5.76
C VAL A 795 -11.16 -25.55 -7.11
N THR A 796 -11.42 -26.86 -7.17
CA THR A 796 -11.28 -27.66 -8.40
C THR A 796 -12.42 -28.64 -8.66
N ALA A 797 -12.91 -28.71 -9.89
CA ALA A 797 -14.00 -29.63 -10.23
C ALA A 797 -13.52 -31.09 -10.20
N TYR A 798 -12.32 -31.35 -10.73
CA TYR A 798 -11.80 -32.71 -10.89
C TYR A 798 -10.28 -32.77 -10.60
N ALA A 799 -9.86 -33.59 -9.62
CA ALA A 799 -8.47 -33.85 -9.28
C ALA A 799 -8.02 -35.28 -9.62
N TYR A 800 -6.92 -35.42 -10.38
CA TYR A 800 -6.31 -36.71 -10.75
C TYR A 800 -5.13 -37.12 -9.86
N THR A 801 -4.80 -38.41 -9.86
CA THR A 801 -3.59 -38.96 -9.23
C THR A 801 -2.34 -38.11 -9.53
N GLY A 802 -1.63 -37.73 -8.47
CA GLY A 802 -0.39 -36.94 -8.58
C GLY A 802 -0.59 -35.43 -8.67
N ALA A 803 -1.82 -34.92 -8.74
CA ALA A 803 -2.08 -33.49 -8.52
C ALA A 803 -1.86 -33.13 -7.04
N VAL A 804 -1.35 -31.94 -6.77
CA VAL A 804 -1.17 -31.38 -5.42
C VAL A 804 -2.04 -30.15 -5.26
N ILE A 805 -3.00 -30.21 -4.34
CA ILE A 805 -3.92 -29.11 -4.01
C ILE A 805 -3.78 -28.84 -2.51
N ARG A 806 -3.07 -27.78 -2.14
CA ARG A 806 -2.74 -27.53 -0.74
C ARG A 806 -2.76 -26.06 -0.31
N GLY A 807 -3.03 -25.82 0.97
CA GLY A 807 -2.93 -24.47 1.53
C GLY A 807 -3.97 -23.49 0.96
N ASN A 808 -5.08 -23.98 0.41
CA ASN A 808 -6.09 -23.13 -0.21
C ASN A 808 -7.24 -22.81 0.76
N ALA A 809 -7.89 -21.67 0.54
CA ALA A 809 -9.06 -21.24 1.29
C ALA A 809 -10.30 -21.07 0.39
N VAL A 810 -11.47 -21.49 0.87
CA VAL A 810 -12.75 -21.21 0.22
C VAL A 810 -13.55 -20.30 1.14
N LEU A 811 -13.92 -19.12 0.66
CA LEU A 811 -14.72 -18.15 1.44
C LEU A 811 -16.21 -18.47 1.34
N ALA A 812 -17.06 -17.69 2.01
CA ALA A 812 -18.50 -17.87 1.96
C ALA A 812 -19.04 -17.67 0.54
N GLY A 813 -20.03 -18.48 0.14
CA GLY A 813 -20.61 -18.44 -1.20
C GLY A 813 -21.31 -19.76 -1.58
N THR A 814 -21.59 -19.97 -2.87
CA THR A 814 -22.43 -21.07 -3.37
C THR A 814 -21.69 -22.01 -4.33
N ILE A 815 -21.91 -23.31 -4.15
CA ILE A 815 -21.37 -24.38 -4.99
C ILE A 815 -22.54 -25.33 -5.30
N ASN A 816 -22.95 -25.40 -6.58
CA ASN A 816 -24.17 -26.08 -6.98
C ASN A 816 -23.97 -27.02 -8.18
N ASN A 817 -24.75 -28.10 -8.26
CA ASN A 817 -24.92 -28.88 -9.48
C ASN A 817 -26.31 -29.52 -9.56
N THR A 818 -26.66 -30.20 -10.65
CA THR A 818 -27.93 -30.95 -10.73
C THR A 818 -27.78 -32.45 -10.48
N GLY A 819 -26.53 -32.94 -10.40
CA GLY A 819 -26.16 -34.32 -10.15
C GLY A 819 -24.63 -34.49 -10.21
N GLY A 820 -24.10 -35.64 -9.74
CA GLY A 820 -22.66 -35.92 -9.80
C GLY A 820 -21.87 -35.59 -8.53
N ASN A 821 -20.56 -35.33 -8.67
CA ASN A 821 -19.67 -35.12 -7.51
C ASN A 821 -19.54 -33.64 -7.17
N ILE A 822 -19.59 -33.29 -5.88
CA ILE A 822 -19.55 -31.91 -5.41
C ILE A 822 -18.75 -31.77 -4.12
N GLY A 823 -17.97 -30.70 -4.00
CA GLY A 823 -17.21 -30.41 -2.78
C GLY A 823 -16.68 -29.00 -2.71
N ARG A 824 -16.40 -28.52 -1.49
CA ARG A 824 -15.85 -27.17 -1.29
C ARG A 824 -14.46 -27.02 -1.89
N ILE A 825 -13.58 -28.02 -1.73
CA ILE A 825 -12.25 -28.03 -2.34
C ILE A 825 -12.29 -28.74 -3.69
N ALA A 826 -12.64 -30.03 -3.70
CA ALA A 826 -12.62 -30.86 -4.89
C ALA A 826 -13.97 -31.52 -5.12
N GLY A 827 -14.54 -31.34 -6.32
CA GLY A 827 -15.77 -32.00 -6.71
C GLY A 827 -15.57 -33.51 -6.82
N ARG A 828 -14.73 -33.94 -7.75
CA ARG A 828 -14.36 -35.34 -7.97
C ARG A 828 -12.89 -35.61 -7.69
N ILE A 829 -12.62 -36.72 -7.02
CA ILE A 829 -11.27 -37.25 -6.78
C ILE A 829 -11.12 -38.54 -7.57
N ASN A 830 -10.10 -38.63 -8.43
CA ASN A 830 -9.78 -39.85 -9.19
C ASN A 830 -8.36 -40.33 -8.89
N GLY A 831 -8.30 -41.46 -8.17
CA GLY A 831 -7.07 -42.05 -7.67
C GLY A 831 -6.55 -41.32 -6.43
N THR A 832 -5.28 -40.95 -6.41
CA THR A 832 -4.60 -40.43 -5.21
C THR A 832 -3.94 -39.06 -5.43
N PRO A 833 -4.71 -37.98 -5.65
CA PRO A 833 -4.18 -36.62 -5.51
C PRO A 833 -3.81 -36.33 -4.06
N THR A 834 -2.89 -35.39 -3.86
CA THR A 834 -2.53 -34.87 -2.54
C THR A 834 -3.43 -33.68 -2.21
N LEU A 835 -4.34 -33.85 -1.26
CA LEU A 835 -5.06 -32.75 -0.63
C LEU A 835 -4.45 -32.52 0.76
N ALA A 836 -4.00 -31.29 1.05
CA ALA A 836 -3.38 -30.99 2.35
C ALA A 836 -3.61 -29.55 2.78
N ASN A 837 -3.87 -29.32 4.07
CA ASN A 837 -4.01 -27.98 4.65
C ASN A 837 -4.96 -27.06 3.88
N ASN A 838 -6.07 -27.57 3.36
CA ASN A 838 -7.10 -26.73 2.76
C ASN A 838 -8.17 -26.39 3.81
N ILE A 839 -8.64 -25.15 3.83
CA ILE A 839 -9.72 -24.69 4.71
C ILE A 839 -10.89 -24.17 3.89
N ALA A 840 -12.10 -24.25 4.45
CA ALA A 840 -13.29 -23.74 3.81
C ALA A 840 -14.25 -23.14 4.84
N SER A 841 -14.84 -22.01 4.48
CA SER A 841 -15.93 -21.40 5.21
C SER A 841 -17.05 -22.43 5.44
N VAL A 842 -17.63 -22.40 6.63
CA VAL A 842 -18.88 -23.13 6.94
C VAL A 842 -20.05 -22.64 6.08
N ASN A 843 -19.97 -21.41 5.56
CA ASN A 843 -20.94 -20.78 4.67
C ASN A 843 -20.53 -20.84 3.19
N ALA A 844 -19.53 -21.66 2.83
CA ALA A 844 -19.36 -22.14 1.47
C ALA A 844 -20.38 -23.26 1.22
N LEU A 845 -21.59 -22.86 0.85
CA LEU A 845 -22.76 -23.73 0.79
C LEU A 845 -22.68 -24.66 -0.41
N VAL A 846 -22.78 -25.95 -0.14
CA VAL A 846 -22.92 -27.00 -1.14
C VAL A 846 -24.40 -27.31 -1.27
N GLN A 847 -24.99 -27.08 -2.44
CA GLN A 847 -26.43 -27.28 -2.66
C GLN A 847 -27.31 -26.48 -1.70
N GLY A 848 -26.91 -25.23 -1.42
CA GLY A 848 -27.61 -24.36 -0.46
C GLY A 848 -27.52 -24.80 1.01
N ALA A 849 -26.70 -25.81 1.34
CA ALA A 849 -26.51 -26.30 2.70
C ALA A 849 -25.03 -26.28 3.13
N ALA A 850 -24.79 -26.14 4.44
CA ALA A 850 -23.44 -26.27 4.99
C ALA A 850 -22.92 -27.71 4.79
N ALA A 851 -21.69 -27.84 4.29
CA ALA A 851 -21.04 -29.14 4.10
C ALA A 851 -20.60 -29.74 5.45
N ALA A 852 -20.68 -31.08 5.58
CA ALA A 852 -20.29 -31.79 6.80
C ALA A 852 -19.01 -32.63 6.58
N GLY A 853 -18.24 -32.85 7.67
CA GLY A 853 -17.10 -33.78 7.67
C GLY A 853 -15.84 -33.23 6.98
N GLY A 854 -15.67 -31.91 6.95
CA GLY A 854 -14.51 -31.24 6.40
C GLY A 854 -13.21 -31.58 7.13
N THR A 855 -12.17 -31.98 6.39
CA THR A 855 -10.81 -32.12 6.94
C THR A 855 -9.81 -31.45 6.01
N ALA A 856 -8.64 -31.09 6.55
CA ALA A 856 -7.57 -30.46 5.80
C ALA A 856 -7.10 -31.27 4.56
N SER A 857 -7.42 -32.56 4.51
CA SER A 857 -6.94 -33.53 3.52
C SER A 857 -8.05 -34.19 2.69
N ASN A 858 -9.26 -33.65 2.68
CA ASN A 858 -10.36 -34.19 1.86
C ASN A 858 -10.95 -33.13 0.92
N GLY A 859 -11.87 -33.56 0.05
CA GLY A 859 -12.52 -32.70 -0.95
C GLY A 859 -13.41 -31.60 -0.37
N GLN A 860 -13.60 -31.55 0.96
CA GLN A 860 -14.38 -30.51 1.63
C GLN A 860 -13.51 -29.48 2.35
N GLY A 861 -12.24 -29.75 2.66
CA GLY A 861 -11.38 -28.84 3.43
C GLY A 861 -11.81 -28.75 4.91
N ALA A 862 -10.89 -28.36 5.79
CA ALA A 862 -11.21 -28.16 7.21
C ALA A 862 -12.15 -26.96 7.40
N ASP A 863 -13.11 -27.09 8.32
CA ASP A 863 -14.07 -26.03 8.60
C ASP A 863 -13.40 -24.80 9.24
N ALA A 864 -13.69 -23.63 8.68
CA ALA A 864 -13.32 -22.32 9.22
C ALA A 864 -14.57 -21.45 9.34
N THR A 865 -14.67 -20.64 10.39
CA THR A 865 -15.76 -19.67 10.51
C THR A 865 -15.44 -18.43 9.66
N ASP A 866 -16.46 -17.75 9.14
CA ASP A 866 -16.24 -16.50 8.39
C ASP A 866 -15.48 -15.46 9.22
N GLN A 867 -15.79 -15.39 10.52
CA GLN A 867 -15.08 -14.52 11.46
C GLN A 867 -13.59 -14.91 11.61
N SER A 868 -13.21 -16.18 11.47
CA SER A 868 -11.80 -16.57 11.48
C SER A 868 -11.10 -16.17 10.19
N LEU A 869 -11.80 -16.30 9.06
CA LEU A 869 -11.28 -15.99 7.73
C LEU A 869 -11.10 -14.48 7.47
N VAL A 870 -11.64 -13.61 8.32
CA VAL A 870 -11.30 -12.17 8.28
C VAL A 870 -10.00 -11.82 9.02
N SER A 871 -9.27 -12.81 9.56
CA SER A 871 -8.00 -12.58 10.27
C SER A 871 -6.80 -13.05 9.47
N GLN A 872 -5.72 -12.26 9.48
CA GLN A 872 -4.43 -12.63 8.87
C GLN A 872 -3.90 -13.97 9.43
N ALA A 873 -4.08 -14.21 10.74
CA ALA A 873 -3.62 -15.43 11.40
C ALA A 873 -4.24 -16.72 10.81
N ALA A 874 -5.47 -16.66 10.30
CA ALA A 874 -6.11 -17.81 9.66
C ALA A 874 -5.39 -18.23 8.37
N TYR A 875 -4.70 -17.33 7.70
CA TYR A 875 -3.93 -17.65 6.50
C TYR A 875 -2.45 -17.89 6.83
N GLU A 876 -1.85 -16.99 7.59
CA GLU A 876 -0.42 -17.05 7.90
C GLU A 876 -0.08 -18.25 8.81
N SER A 877 -0.75 -18.38 9.96
CA SER A 877 -0.42 -19.43 10.93
C SER A 877 -0.97 -20.80 10.57
N THR A 878 -2.10 -20.86 9.85
CA THR A 878 -2.78 -22.13 9.54
C THR A 878 -2.40 -22.67 8.16
N LEU A 879 -2.29 -21.79 7.16
CA LEU A 879 -1.98 -22.19 5.78
C LEU A 879 -0.52 -21.90 5.40
N GLY A 880 0.24 -21.17 6.23
CA GLY A 880 1.63 -20.80 5.95
C GLY A 880 1.76 -19.67 4.92
N TRP A 881 0.72 -18.87 4.73
CA TRP A 881 0.74 -17.79 3.73
C TRP A 881 1.72 -16.69 4.12
N ASN A 882 2.44 -16.17 3.14
CA ASN A 882 3.44 -15.13 3.35
C ASN A 882 2.80 -13.73 3.29
N PHE A 883 2.51 -13.14 4.45
CA PHE A 883 2.03 -11.76 4.57
C PHE A 883 3.16 -10.72 4.63
N GLY A 884 4.42 -11.14 4.60
CA GLY A 884 5.56 -10.24 4.48
C GLY A 884 5.78 -9.76 3.04
N HIS A 885 5.38 -10.55 2.04
CA HIS A 885 5.72 -10.28 0.63
C HIS A 885 4.60 -10.54 -0.39
N ILE A 886 3.67 -11.46 -0.11
CA ILE A 886 2.67 -11.89 -1.11
C ILE A 886 1.30 -11.31 -0.80
N TRP A 887 0.85 -11.45 0.44
CA TRP A 887 -0.50 -11.11 0.85
C TRP A 887 -0.52 -9.92 1.80
N VAL A 888 -1.54 -9.07 1.68
CA VAL A 888 -1.93 -8.08 2.68
C VAL A 888 -3.38 -8.32 3.03
N LEU A 889 -3.77 -8.15 4.29
CA LEU A 889 -5.17 -8.27 4.66
C LEU A 889 -5.88 -6.95 4.35
N ASP A 890 -6.89 -6.98 3.49
CA ASP A 890 -7.77 -5.85 3.32
C ASP A 890 -8.71 -5.71 4.53
N LYS A 891 -8.71 -4.52 5.12
CA LYS A 891 -9.48 -4.21 6.32
C LYS A 891 -10.95 -3.94 6.00
N GLU A 892 -11.27 -3.57 4.76
CA GLU A 892 -12.65 -3.24 4.35
C GLU A 892 -13.44 -4.49 3.96
N GLU A 893 -12.83 -5.38 3.16
CA GLU A 893 -13.47 -6.61 2.70
C GLU A 893 -13.19 -7.81 3.60
N GLY A 894 -12.25 -7.70 4.54
CA GLY A 894 -11.90 -8.76 5.48
C GLY A 894 -11.33 -9.99 4.77
N ARG A 895 -10.52 -9.81 3.73
CA ARG A 895 -9.90 -10.91 2.98
C ARG A 895 -8.48 -10.57 2.48
N PRO A 896 -7.65 -11.57 2.16
CA PRO A 896 -6.31 -11.33 1.63
C PRO A 896 -6.36 -10.71 0.23
N LEU A 897 -5.50 -9.72 -0.01
CA LEU A 897 -5.20 -9.16 -1.32
C LEU A 897 -3.72 -9.37 -1.63
N LEU A 898 -3.38 -9.36 -2.91
CA LEU A 898 -1.98 -9.43 -3.33
C LEU A 898 -1.29 -8.10 -3.03
N GLN A 899 -0.13 -8.14 -2.36
CA GLN A 899 0.72 -6.95 -2.18
C GLN A 899 1.27 -6.44 -3.50
N SER A 900 1.54 -7.36 -4.43
CA SER A 900 2.07 -7.02 -5.74
C SER A 900 1.04 -6.35 -6.63
N ALA A 901 -0.26 -6.59 -6.41
CA ALA A 901 -1.38 -5.96 -7.11
C ALA A 901 -2.48 -5.60 -6.08
N PRO A 902 -2.22 -4.62 -5.19
CA PRO A 902 -3.17 -4.24 -4.16
C PRO A 902 -4.31 -3.48 -4.84
N HIS A 903 -5.55 -3.97 -4.71
CA HIS A 903 -6.73 -3.38 -5.35
C HIS A 903 -6.76 -1.85 -5.20
N ALA A 904 -6.67 -1.14 -6.32
CA ALA A 904 -7.18 0.21 -6.48
C ALA A 904 -8.55 0.10 -7.16
N GLY A 905 -9.61 0.53 -6.48
CA GLY A 905 -10.97 0.60 -7.03
C GLY A 905 -11.79 -0.67 -6.80
N GLN A 906 -12.98 -0.48 -6.22
CA GLN A 906 -13.94 -1.55 -6.01
C GLN A 906 -14.21 -2.27 -7.33
N ALA A 907 -13.82 -3.54 -7.44
CA ALA A 907 -14.30 -4.39 -8.50
C ALA A 907 -15.83 -4.40 -8.42
N TYR A 908 -16.46 -3.92 -9.48
CA TYR A 908 -17.90 -3.78 -9.56
C TYR A 908 -18.54 -5.16 -9.55
N ARG A 909 -19.13 -5.56 -8.42
CA ARG A 909 -19.79 -6.86 -8.29
C ARG A 909 -21.26 -6.73 -8.71
N PRO A 910 -21.69 -7.42 -9.78
CA PRO A 910 -23.07 -7.34 -10.18
C PRO A 910 -24.00 -7.89 -9.08
N ILE A 911 -25.07 -7.15 -8.80
CA ILE A 911 -26.16 -7.50 -7.89
C ILE A 911 -27.18 -8.42 -8.57
N VAL A 912 -27.39 -8.33 -9.88
CA VAL A 912 -28.23 -9.26 -10.64
C VAL A 912 -27.43 -10.54 -10.93
N LEU A 913 -27.87 -11.66 -10.37
CA LEU A 913 -27.25 -12.97 -10.60
C LEU A 913 -27.88 -13.71 -11.78
N SER A 914 -29.21 -13.71 -11.87
CA SER A 914 -29.91 -14.31 -13.01
C SER A 914 -31.24 -13.63 -13.27
N VAL A 915 -31.51 -13.30 -14.53
CA VAL A 915 -32.74 -12.67 -14.95
C VAL A 915 -33.79 -13.75 -15.23
N LEU A 916 -34.95 -13.63 -14.59
CA LEU A 916 -36.11 -14.52 -14.79
C LEU A 916 -37.12 -13.92 -15.77
N ARG A 917 -37.26 -12.59 -15.75
CA ARG A 917 -38.14 -11.82 -16.63
C ARG A 917 -37.53 -10.46 -16.89
N ASP A 918 -37.65 -9.97 -18.11
CA ASP A 918 -37.24 -8.64 -18.52
C ASP A 918 -38.05 -8.18 -19.75
N GLU A 919 -39.05 -7.35 -19.51
CA GLU A 919 -40.03 -6.95 -20.52
C GLU A 919 -40.18 -5.43 -20.53
N SER A 920 -40.40 -4.83 -21.70
CA SER A 920 -40.56 -3.38 -21.82
C SER A 920 -41.77 -3.00 -22.66
N ILE A 921 -42.45 -1.92 -22.28
CA ILE A 921 -43.62 -1.35 -22.93
C ILE A 921 -43.40 0.16 -23.09
N THR A 922 -43.55 0.66 -24.30
CA THR A 922 -43.58 2.11 -24.56
C THR A 922 -44.90 2.69 -24.06
N VAL A 923 -44.83 3.56 -23.05
CA VAL A 923 -46.00 4.24 -22.45
C VAL A 923 -46.37 5.47 -23.27
N SER A 924 -45.36 6.23 -23.69
CA SER A 924 -45.47 7.36 -24.63
C SER A 924 -44.15 7.53 -25.38
N ALA A 925 -44.11 8.39 -26.40
CA ALA A 925 -42.85 8.74 -27.05
C ALA A 925 -41.87 9.34 -26.01
N GLY A 926 -40.71 8.72 -25.84
CA GLY A 926 -39.72 9.11 -24.82
C GLY A 926 -39.95 8.57 -23.41
N VAL A 927 -40.98 7.73 -23.19
CA VAL A 927 -41.27 7.13 -21.88
C VAL A 927 -41.50 5.62 -22.02
N VAL A 928 -40.64 4.82 -21.41
CA VAL A 928 -40.69 3.35 -21.44
C VAL A 928 -40.82 2.82 -20.03
N HIS A 929 -41.75 1.89 -19.82
CA HIS A 929 -41.81 1.09 -18.60
C HIS A 929 -41.19 -0.27 -18.87
N ARG A 930 -40.30 -0.71 -17.98
CA ARG A 930 -39.62 -2.00 -18.03
C ARG A 930 -39.85 -2.74 -16.72
N GLN A 931 -40.18 -4.02 -16.81
CA GLN A 931 -40.41 -4.89 -15.66
C GLN A 931 -39.36 -6.00 -15.65
N MET A 932 -38.64 -6.12 -14.53
CA MET A 932 -37.60 -7.11 -14.32
C MET A 932 -37.89 -7.97 -13.11
N ASP A 933 -37.87 -9.30 -13.27
CA ASP A 933 -37.81 -10.25 -12.17
C ASP A 933 -36.46 -10.98 -12.25
N PHE A 934 -35.72 -11.06 -11.15
CA PHE A 934 -34.38 -11.65 -11.15
C PHE A 934 -34.00 -12.22 -9.79
N ILE A 935 -33.06 -13.16 -9.78
CA ILE A 935 -32.38 -13.59 -8.56
C ILE A 935 -31.18 -12.68 -8.36
N ASP A 936 -31.04 -12.11 -7.17
CA ASP A 936 -29.84 -11.35 -6.81
C ASP A 936 -28.66 -12.27 -6.46
N ARG A 937 -27.46 -11.70 -6.37
CA ARG A 937 -26.23 -12.42 -6.01
C ARG A 937 -26.24 -13.13 -4.65
N TYR A 938 -27.24 -12.89 -3.83
CA TYR A 938 -27.44 -13.54 -2.54
C TYR A 938 -28.54 -14.62 -2.60
N GLY A 939 -28.96 -15.00 -3.81
CA GLY A 939 -29.94 -16.03 -4.07
C GLY A 939 -31.38 -15.61 -3.78
N GLN A 940 -31.67 -14.31 -3.66
CA GLN A 940 -33.01 -13.81 -3.32
C GLN A 940 -33.74 -13.27 -4.55
N LEU A 941 -35.05 -13.55 -4.65
CA LEU A 941 -35.90 -12.99 -5.69
C LEU A 941 -36.08 -11.48 -5.51
N GLN A 942 -35.93 -10.75 -6.60
CA GLN A 942 -36.19 -9.33 -6.74
C GLN A 942 -37.17 -9.09 -7.88
N LYS A 943 -38.05 -8.11 -7.69
CA LYS A 943 -38.98 -7.62 -8.71
C LYS A 943 -38.86 -6.12 -8.80
N ALA A 944 -38.45 -5.63 -9.96
CA ALA A 944 -38.17 -4.23 -10.20
C ALA A 944 -39.02 -3.69 -11.36
N ASN A 945 -39.46 -2.45 -11.20
CA ASN A 945 -40.15 -1.67 -12.22
C ASN A 945 -39.31 -0.44 -12.52
N ILE A 946 -38.94 -0.26 -13.77
CA ILE A 946 -38.10 0.82 -14.27
C ILE A 946 -38.94 1.70 -15.18
N ILE A 947 -38.90 3.01 -15.00
CA ILE A 947 -39.49 3.98 -15.92
C ILE A 947 -38.35 4.82 -16.50
N ASP A 948 -38.04 4.61 -17.77
CA ASP A 948 -37.06 5.41 -18.53
C ASP A 948 -37.72 6.66 -19.10
N VAL A 949 -37.05 7.81 -18.95
CA VAL A 949 -37.53 9.13 -19.32
C VAL A 949 -36.46 9.86 -20.15
N ASP A 950 -36.76 10.06 -21.43
CA ASP A 950 -35.90 10.80 -22.35
C ASP A 950 -36.16 12.31 -22.27
N LEU A 951 -35.38 12.99 -21.43
CA LEU A 951 -35.43 14.46 -21.28
C LEU A 951 -34.75 15.22 -22.42
N THR A 952 -34.11 14.55 -23.38
CA THR A 952 -33.61 15.24 -24.59
C THR A 952 -34.75 15.71 -25.50
N ARG A 953 -35.95 15.17 -25.26
CA ARG A 953 -37.19 15.58 -25.89
C ARG A 953 -37.81 16.77 -25.15
N PRO A 954 -38.03 17.92 -25.83
CA PRO A 954 -38.60 19.10 -25.19
C PRO A 954 -40.08 18.92 -24.79
N ASP A 955 -40.77 17.93 -25.37
CA ASP A 955 -42.15 17.57 -25.05
C ASP A 955 -42.29 16.64 -23.84
N VAL A 956 -41.18 16.21 -23.22
CA VAL A 956 -41.16 15.35 -22.02
C VAL A 956 -40.58 16.13 -20.84
N SER A 957 -41.23 16.06 -19.69
CA SER A 957 -40.79 16.76 -18.47
C SER A 957 -41.11 15.95 -17.22
N ILE A 958 -40.39 16.22 -16.13
CA ILE A 958 -40.63 15.63 -14.81
C ILE A 958 -41.10 16.74 -13.87
N ILE A 959 -42.12 16.47 -13.08
CA ILE A 959 -42.64 17.40 -12.07
C ILE A 959 -42.78 16.72 -10.71
N VAL A 960 -42.72 17.51 -9.64
CA VAL A 960 -43.16 17.07 -8.31
C VAL A 960 -44.68 17.01 -8.30
N GLY A 961 -45.21 15.80 -8.14
CA GLY A 961 -46.62 15.51 -7.99
C GLY A 961 -47.08 15.71 -6.56
N VAL A 962 -48.18 16.42 -6.41
CA VAL A 962 -48.89 16.62 -5.13
C VAL A 962 -50.37 16.54 -5.44
N LYS A 963 -51.19 16.10 -4.48
CA LYS A 963 -52.64 16.01 -4.65
C LYS A 963 -53.23 17.33 -5.16
N ASP A 964 -54.12 17.25 -6.13
CA ASP A 964 -54.77 18.42 -6.77
C ASP A 964 -53.79 19.40 -7.43
N ASN A 965 -52.56 18.94 -7.74
CA ASN A 965 -51.46 19.74 -8.28
C ASN A 965 -51.09 20.99 -7.46
N MET A 966 -51.42 21.01 -6.17
CA MET A 966 -51.21 22.22 -5.37
C MET A 966 -49.74 22.41 -4.98
N ILE A 967 -49.35 23.66 -4.74
CA ILE A 967 -48.11 23.98 -4.02
C ILE A 967 -48.37 23.77 -2.53
N PRO A 968 -47.59 22.92 -1.83
CA PRO A 968 -47.77 22.71 -0.40
C PRO A 968 -47.76 24.02 0.40
N PRO A 969 -48.67 24.18 1.38
CA PRO A 969 -48.77 25.39 2.18
C PRO A 969 -47.55 25.56 3.10
N THR A 970 -47.10 26.80 3.25
CA THR A 970 -45.97 27.17 4.12
C THR A 970 -46.30 28.32 5.07
N ASP A 971 -45.56 28.41 6.17
CA ASP A 971 -45.56 29.56 7.05
C ASP A 971 -44.71 30.72 6.46
N ALA A 972 -44.60 31.83 7.19
CA ALA A 972 -43.82 33.00 6.76
C ALA A 972 -42.31 32.73 6.59
N ASN A 973 -41.79 31.62 7.12
CA ASN A 973 -40.39 31.21 7.03
C ASN A 973 -40.18 30.12 5.97
N GLY A 974 -41.22 29.76 5.21
CA GLY A 974 -41.17 28.69 4.22
C GLY A 974 -41.30 27.28 4.80
N ASN A 975 -41.58 27.12 6.11
CA ASN A 975 -41.76 25.80 6.71
C ASN A 975 -43.11 25.21 6.32
N TYR A 976 -43.14 23.92 6.00
CA TYR A 976 -44.37 23.21 5.67
C TYR A 976 -45.42 23.31 6.79
N VAL A 977 -46.67 23.59 6.40
CA VAL A 977 -47.83 23.65 7.31
C VAL A 977 -48.75 22.48 7.05
N ARG A 978 -48.77 21.51 7.97
CA ARG A 978 -49.66 20.35 7.90
C ARG A 978 -51.13 20.78 8.01
N ILE A 979 -51.97 20.35 7.06
CA ILE A 979 -53.42 20.60 7.09
C ILE A 979 -54.15 19.29 7.34
N GLU A 980 -54.70 19.14 8.53
CA GLU A 980 -55.35 17.90 8.96
C GLU A 980 -56.86 17.90 8.67
N ASP A 981 -57.40 16.74 8.30
CA ASP A 981 -58.84 16.49 8.29
C ASP A 981 -59.39 16.20 9.71
N SER A 982 -60.69 15.90 9.82
CA SER A 982 -61.32 15.58 11.10
C SER A 982 -60.79 14.32 11.79
N GLU A 983 -60.02 13.49 11.07
CA GLU A 983 -59.42 12.25 11.55
C GLU A 983 -57.91 12.42 11.83
N GLY A 984 -57.36 13.62 11.64
CA GLY A 984 -55.95 13.92 11.87
C GLY A 984 -55.04 13.50 10.73
N HIS A 985 -55.59 13.17 9.55
CA HIS A 985 -54.81 12.85 8.36
C HIS A 985 -54.41 14.11 7.62
N ASP A 986 -53.18 14.14 7.10
CA ASP A 986 -52.74 15.26 6.28
C ASP A 986 -53.46 15.24 4.92
N THR A 987 -54.29 16.24 4.68
CA THR A 987 -55.20 16.33 3.54
C THR A 987 -54.49 16.39 2.19
N ILE A 988 -53.21 16.77 2.18
CA ILE A 988 -52.38 16.84 0.98
C ILE A 988 -51.92 15.47 0.48
N LYS A 989 -51.95 14.45 1.34
CA LYS A 989 -51.51 13.10 0.99
C LYS A 989 -52.54 12.43 0.09
N ALA A 990 -52.03 11.65 -0.87
CA ALA A 990 -52.83 10.82 -1.76
C ALA A 990 -51.96 9.70 -2.32
N THR A 991 -52.57 8.65 -2.89
CA THR A 991 -51.80 7.63 -3.62
C THR A 991 -51.16 8.23 -4.86
N VAL A 992 -50.04 7.67 -5.34
CA VAL A 992 -49.36 8.15 -6.56
C VAL A 992 -50.32 8.21 -7.76
N ALA A 993 -51.19 7.21 -7.90
CA ALA A 993 -52.23 7.20 -8.94
C ALA A 993 -53.23 8.37 -8.81
N ALA A 994 -53.63 8.71 -7.59
CA ALA A 994 -54.52 9.84 -7.35
C ALA A 994 -53.82 11.19 -7.58
N GLN A 995 -52.55 11.32 -7.20
CA GLN A 995 -51.75 12.51 -7.52
C GLN A 995 -51.61 12.69 -9.03
N ALA A 996 -51.30 11.61 -9.78
CA ALA A 996 -51.25 11.63 -11.23
C ALA A 996 -52.60 12.05 -11.86
N ALA A 997 -53.71 11.47 -11.39
CA ALA A 997 -55.06 11.77 -11.89
C ALA A 997 -55.55 13.19 -11.57
N THR A 998 -55.11 13.76 -10.45
CA THR A 998 -55.50 15.12 -10.03
C THR A 998 -54.52 16.19 -10.52
N THR A 999 -53.43 15.78 -11.19
CA THR A 999 -52.47 16.70 -11.80
C THR A 999 -52.93 17.15 -13.18
N LEU A 1000 -53.67 18.26 -13.21
CA LEU A 1000 -54.21 18.86 -14.43
C LEU A 1000 -53.34 20.03 -14.90
N ILE A 1001 -52.67 19.86 -16.04
CA ILE A 1001 -51.82 20.89 -16.66
C ILE A 1001 -52.32 21.12 -18.08
N SER A 1002 -52.59 22.38 -18.44
CA SER A 1002 -53.12 22.72 -19.76
C SER A 1002 -52.17 22.27 -20.88
N GLY A 1003 -52.67 21.47 -21.82
CA GLY A 1003 -51.89 20.98 -22.97
C GLY A 1003 -50.87 19.89 -22.64
N LYS A 1004 -50.94 19.30 -21.44
CA LYS A 1004 -50.01 18.28 -20.96
C LYS A 1004 -50.74 17.14 -20.26
N LYS A 1005 -50.14 15.96 -20.24
CA LYS A 1005 -50.68 14.77 -19.57
C LYS A 1005 -49.61 14.04 -18.77
N VAL A 1006 -49.95 13.61 -17.55
CA VAL A 1006 -49.12 12.68 -16.77
C VAL A 1006 -49.25 11.27 -17.36
N VAL A 1007 -48.14 10.66 -17.76
CA VAL A 1007 -48.12 9.32 -18.39
C VAL A 1007 -47.52 8.25 -17.50
N ALA A 1008 -46.67 8.60 -16.54
CA ALA A 1008 -46.09 7.68 -15.59
C ALA A 1008 -45.69 8.41 -14.30
N GLY A 1009 -45.39 7.67 -13.23
CA GLY A 1009 -44.85 8.27 -12.02
C GLY A 1009 -44.47 7.27 -10.94
N VAL A 1010 -43.69 7.75 -9.97
CA VAL A 1010 -43.32 7.03 -8.76
C VAL A 1010 -43.58 7.89 -7.53
N ASN A 1011 -43.54 7.31 -6.32
CA ASN A 1011 -43.56 8.11 -5.09
C ASN A 1011 -42.27 8.94 -4.92
N GLY A 1012 -42.37 10.06 -4.19
CA GLY A 1012 -41.28 11.03 -4.03
C GLY A 1012 -40.68 11.07 -2.63
N GLU A 1013 -40.70 12.26 -2.04
CA GLU A 1013 -40.07 12.69 -0.78
C GLU A 1013 -40.47 11.86 0.46
N PHE A 1014 -39.55 11.76 1.42
CA PHE A 1014 -39.79 11.14 2.72
C PHE A 1014 -40.72 11.98 3.59
N TYR A 1015 -41.57 11.32 4.39
CA TYR A 1015 -42.56 12.00 5.22
C TYR A 1015 -42.66 11.36 6.61
N THR A 1016 -42.62 12.19 7.66
CA THR A 1016 -42.92 11.79 9.05
C THR A 1016 -44.28 12.34 9.48
N GLU A 1017 -44.80 11.94 10.64
CA GLU A 1017 -46.08 12.50 11.14
C GLU A 1017 -46.06 14.03 11.26
N GLN A 1018 -44.88 14.65 11.37
CA GLN A 1018 -44.72 16.10 11.47
C GLN A 1018 -44.66 16.83 10.11
N GLY A 1019 -44.33 16.14 9.02
CA GLY A 1019 -44.18 16.78 7.70
C GLY A 1019 -43.18 16.07 6.76
N PRO A 1020 -42.92 16.63 5.57
CA PRO A 1020 -41.88 16.15 4.68
C PRO A 1020 -40.50 16.33 5.32
N GLU A 1021 -39.54 15.46 5.01
CA GLU A 1021 -38.22 15.49 5.65
C GLU A 1021 -37.28 16.52 5.03
N GLY A 1022 -37.23 16.62 3.70
CA GLY A 1022 -36.30 17.46 2.95
C GLY A 1022 -36.86 18.81 2.47
N HIS A 1023 -36.06 19.50 1.66
CA HIS A 1023 -36.49 20.68 0.92
C HIS A 1023 -37.25 20.29 -0.35
N MET A 1024 -38.26 21.08 -0.68
CA MET A 1024 -39.04 20.91 -1.90
C MET A 1024 -39.20 22.23 -2.65
N ILE A 1025 -39.20 22.13 -3.98
CA ILE A 1025 -39.60 23.19 -4.90
C ILE A 1025 -40.59 22.58 -5.88
N LYS A 1026 -41.75 23.21 -6.05
CA LYS A 1026 -42.75 22.77 -7.02
C LYS A 1026 -43.14 23.94 -7.90
N ASP A 1027 -43.02 23.75 -9.21
CA ASP A 1027 -43.42 24.74 -10.23
C ASP A 1027 -42.78 26.12 -9.99
N GLY A 1028 -41.49 26.14 -9.64
CA GLY A 1028 -40.73 27.36 -9.35
C GLY A 1028 -41.17 28.09 -8.08
N SER A 1029 -41.85 27.42 -7.15
CA SER A 1029 -42.21 27.99 -5.84
C SER A 1029 -40.97 28.42 -5.05
N SER A 1030 -41.17 29.28 -4.05
CA SER A 1030 -40.17 29.41 -2.98
C SER A 1030 -39.91 28.05 -2.31
N VAL A 1031 -38.73 27.88 -1.72
CA VAL A 1031 -38.35 26.66 -0.99
C VAL A 1031 -39.38 26.34 0.09
N ILE A 1032 -39.88 25.11 0.06
CA ILE A 1032 -40.74 24.50 1.08
C ILE A 1032 -39.83 23.68 1.99
N ASN A 1033 -39.63 24.15 3.22
CA ASN A 1033 -38.76 23.51 4.20
C ASN A 1033 -39.51 22.37 4.90
N GLY A 1034 -38.92 21.18 4.85
CA GLY A 1034 -39.33 20.04 5.65
C GLY A 1034 -38.94 20.16 7.13
N VAL A 1035 -39.22 19.10 7.87
CA VAL A 1035 -39.07 19.04 9.32
C VAL A 1035 -37.78 18.36 9.77
N ARG A 1036 -37.00 17.80 8.83
CA ARG A 1036 -35.74 17.07 9.10
C ARG A 1036 -34.60 17.57 8.21
N ILE A 1037 -34.36 18.88 8.31
CA ILE A 1037 -33.25 19.61 7.69
C ILE A 1037 -32.42 20.28 8.80
N SER A 1038 -31.13 20.53 8.51
CA SER A 1038 -30.24 21.16 9.49
C SER A 1038 -30.77 22.54 9.92
N GLY A 1039 -30.76 22.79 11.23
CA GLY A 1039 -31.24 24.05 11.82
C GLY A 1039 -32.71 24.09 12.24
N VAL A 1040 -33.53 23.08 11.91
CA VAL A 1040 -34.95 23.03 12.33
C VAL A 1040 -35.15 22.35 13.68
N ASP A 1041 -34.59 21.14 13.87
CA ASP A 1041 -34.73 20.36 15.11
C ASP A 1041 -33.41 20.22 15.89
N GLY A 1042 -32.35 20.89 15.43
CA GLY A 1042 -31.04 20.92 16.09
C GLY A 1042 -30.14 19.71 15.80
N LYS A 1043 -30.52 18.82 14.87
CA LYS A 1043 -29.70 17.69 14.40
C LYS A 1043 -29.06 17.96 13.04
N ASN A 1044 -27.99 17.24 12.75
CA ASN A 1044 -27.37 17.20 11.42
C ASN A 1044 -27.88 15.98 10.62
N TYR A 1045 -28.11 16.19 9.32
CA TYR A 1045 -28.66 15.18 8.40
C TYR A 1045 -27.74 14.97 7.17
N PRO A 1046 -26.49 14.50 7.36
CA PRO A 1046 -25.47 14.50 6.31
C PRO A 1046 -25.76 13.57 5.13
N LEU A 1047 -26.74 12.67 5.26
CA LEU A 1047 -27.14 11.72 4.22
C LEU A 1047 -28.38 12.18 3.46
N HIS A 1048 -28.94 13.36 3.77
CA HIS A 1048 -30.06 13.93 3.05
C HIS A 1048 -29.60 14.68 1.80
N GLY A 1049 -30.39 14.57 0.75
CA GLY A 1049 -30.15 15.24 -0.52
C GLY A 1049 -31.44 15.49 -1.27
N PHE A 1050 -31.32 15.83 -2.54
CA PHE A 1050 -32.44 16.14 -3.42
C PHE A 1050 -32.20 15.66 -4.84
N PHE A 1051 -33.30 15.38 -5.52
CA PHE A 1051 -33.37 15.32 -6.97
C PHE A 1051 -34.11 16.56 -7.46
N GLY A 1052 -33.53 17.27 -8.43
CA GLY A 1052 -34.09 18.49 -8.98
C GLY A 1052 -34.07 18.54 -10.50
N ILE A 1053 -34.97 19.36 -11.05
CA ILE A 1053 -34.97 19.77 -12.46
C ILE A 1053 -34.78 21.29 -12.48
N LYS A 1054 -33.74 21.76 -13.17
CA LYS A 1054 -33.47 23.18 -13.35
C LYS A 1054 -34.48 23.85 -14.28
N ASP A 1055 -34.51 25.17 -14.28
CA ASP A 1055 -35.34 25.99 -15.18
C ASP A 1055 -35.14 25.66 -16.67
N ASP A 1056 -33.95 25.19 -17.06
CA ASP A 1056 -33.62 24.78 -18.42
C ASP A 1056 -33.96 23.30 -18.74
N GLY A 1057 -34.50 22.57 -17.77
CA GLY A 1057 -34.84 21.14 -17.89
C GLY A 1057 -33.72 20.17 -17.48
N THR A 1058 -32.53 20.69 -17.11
CA THR A 1058 -31.40 19.84 -16.70
C THR A 1058 -31.69 19.14 -15.37
N PRO A 1059 -31.57 17.80 -15.29
CA PRO A 1059 -31.70 17.07 -14.04
C PRO A 1059 -30.42 17.17 -13.19
N VAL A 1060 -30.57 17.21 -11.87
CA VAL A 1060 -29.45 17.26 -10.92
C VAL A 1060 -29.77 16.47 -9.65
N ILE A 1061 -28.76 15.81 -9.08
CA ILE A 1061 -28.79 15.23 -7.74
C ILE A 1061 -27.72 15.95 -6.90
N GLY A 1062 -28.03 16.24 -5.63
CA GLY A 1062 -27.09 16.88 -4.71
C GLY A 1062 -27.42 16.62 -3.24
N THR A 1063 -26.48 16.97 -2.36
CA THR A 1063 -26.63 17.01 -0.90
C THR A 1063 -27.19 18.36 -0.42
N TYR A 1064 -27.76 18.40 0.79
CA TYR A 1064 -28.25 19.65 1.36
C TYR A 1064 -27.16 20.55 1.98
N ASP A 1065 -26.02 19.98 2.37
CA ASP A 1065 -24.97 20.73 3.05
C ASP A 1065 -24.04 21.49 2.08
N GLU A 1066 -23.69 20.86 0.95
CA GLU A 1066 -22.75 21.44 -0.03
C GLU A 1066 -23.48 21.90 -1.30
N ASP A 1067 -24.26 21.02 -1.94
CA ASP A 1067 -24.72 21.26 -3.32
C ASP A 1067 -25.97 22.15 -3.40
N TRP A 1068 -26.85 22.10 -2.39
CA TRP A 1068 -28.13 22.81 -2.42
C TRP A 1068 -27.99 24.33 -2.54
N ALA A 1069 -27.03 24.91 -1.82
CA ALA A 1069 -26.81 26.36 -1.83
C ALA A 1069 -26.43 26.89 -3.22
N ASP A 1070 -25.76 26.06 -4.02
CA ASP A 1070 -25.24 26.42 -5.34
C ASP A 1070 -26.31 26.36 -6.43
N VAL A 1071 -27.32 25.49 -6.29
CA VAL A 1071 -28.28 25.24 -7.38
C VAL A 1071 -29.73 25.62 -7.07
N LYS A 1072 -30.11 25.82 -5.80
CA LYS A 1072 -31.52 26.02 -5.41
C LYS A 1072 -32.25 27.15 -6.14
N ASP A 1073 -31.52 28.20 -6.51
CA ASP A 1073 -32.10 29.38 -7.19
C ASP A 1073 -32.30 29.16 -8.70
N GLU A 1074 -31.80 28.04 -9.24
CA GLU A 1074 -31.98 27.59 -10.63
C GLU A 1074 -32.99 26.45 -10.76
N LEU A 1075 -33.56 25.95 -9.64
CA LEU A 1075 -34.44 24.78 -9.63
C LEU A 1075 -35.91 25.16 -9.89
N TYR A 1076 -36.52 24.51 -10.87
CA TYR A 1076 -37.96 24.58 -11.13
C TYR A 1076 -38.74 23.52 -10.37
N GLN A 1077 -38.11 22.36 -10.15
CA GLN A 1077 -38.64 21.24 -9.38
C GLN A 1077 -37.54 20.72 -8.45
N ALA A 1078 -37.90 20.36 -7.22
CA ALA A 1078 -37.02 19.66 -6.29
C ALA A 1078 -37.83 18.78 -5.36
N SER A 1079 -37.40 17.52 -5.20
CA SER A 1079 -37.92 16.59 -4.20
C SER A 1079 -36.74 16.04 -3.42
N GLY A 1080 -36.83 16.01 -2.09
CA GLY A 1080 -35.80 15.42 -1.26
C GLY A 1080 -35.75 13.90 -1.34
N GLY A 1081 -34.60 13.41 -0.94
CA GLY A 1081 -34.24 12.01 -0.81
C GLY A 1081 -33.12 11.82 0.21
N GLN A 1082 -32.64 10.60 0.31
CA GLN A 1082 -31.55 10.21 1.20
C GLN A 1082 -30.59 9.30 0.43
N TYR A 1083 -29.32 9.28 0.83
CA TYR A 1083 -28.27 8.44 0.25
C TYR A 1083 -28.04 8.70 -1.25
N TRP A 1084 -27.04 9.50 -1.58
CA TRP A 1084 -26.56 9.67 -2.95
C TRP A 1084 -25.76 8.43 -3.37
N MET A 1085 -26.47 7.38 -3.78
CA MET A 1085 -25.93 6.01 -3.91
C MET A 1085 -24.94 5.82 -5.07
N VAL A 1086 -25.04 6.64 -6.12
CA VAL A 1086 -24.06 6.65 -7.22
C VAL A 1086 -23.67 8.08 -7.50
N LYS A 1087 -22.37 8.40 -7.43
CA LYS A 1087 -21.82 9.73 -7.69
C LYS A 1087 -20.72 9.62 -8.74
N ASP A 1088 -20.86 10.36 -9.82
CA ASP A 1088 -19.92 10.38 -10.94
C ASP A 1088 -19.58 9.00 -11.52
N GLY A 1089 -20.57 8.10 -11.53
CA GLY A 1089 -20.43 6.73 -11.97
C GLY A 1089 -19.93 5.76 -10.90
N GLU A 1090 -19.60 6.21 -9.69
CA GLU A 1090 -19.09 5.37 -8.62
C GLU A 1090 -20.17 5.06 -7.57
N VAL A 1091 -20.32 3.79 -7.21
CA VAL A 1091 -21.24 3.34 -6.15
C VAL A 1091 -20.69 3.76 -4.78
N GLN A 1092 -21.54 4.38 -3.97
CA GLN A 1092 -21.17 4.86 -2.63
C GLN A 1092 -21.44 3.79 -1.56
N ASP A 1093 -20.57 3.72 -0.55
CA ASP A 1093 -20.73 2.84 0.61
C ASP A 1093 -21.08 3.65 1.87
N PHE A 1094 -22.17 3.28 2.52
CA PHE A 1094 -22.68 3.98 3.71
C PHE A 1094 -22.46 3.17 5.00
N ARG A 1095 -21.81 2.00 4.91
CA ARG A 1095 -21.49 1.17 6.08
C ARG A 1095 -20.55 1.94 7.02
N GLY A 1096 -20.92 1.99 8.30
CA GLY A 1096 -20.19 2.75 9.33
C GLY A 1096 -20.42 4.26 9.29
N GLN A 1097 -21.11 4.80 8.28
CA GLN A 1097 -21.49 6.22 8.21
C GLN A 1097 -22.83 6.50 8.89
N VAL A 1098 -23.70 5.49 8.99
CA VAL A 1098 -25.00 5.61 9.66
C VAL A 1098 -24.84 5.45 11.17
N ILE A 1099 -25.29 6.45 11.92
CA ILE A 1099 -25.19 6.48 13.39
C ILE A 1099 -26.14 5.43 13.98
N ALA A 1100 -25.58 4.38 14.58
CA ALA A 1100 -26.35 3.28 15.15
C ALA A 1100 -26.70 3.44 16.64
N SER A 1101 -26.06 4.37 17.37
CA SER A 1101 -26.24 4.51 18.81
C SER A 1101 -27.34 5.53 19.14
N PRO A 1102 -28.44 5.14 19.84
CA PRO A 1102 -29.48 6.07 20.27
C PRO A 1102 -29.02 7.18 21.23
N SER A 1103 -27.82 7.06 21.81
CA SER A 1103 -27.26 8.06 22.71
C SER A 1103 -26.46 9.16 21.99
N HIS A 1104 -26.25 9.04 20.69
CA HIS A 1104 -25.54 10.05 19.90
C HIS A 1104 -26.47 11.26 19.63
N PRO A 1105 -25.98 12.51 19.73
CA PRO A 1105 -26.83 13.70 19.54
C PRO A 1105 -27.51 13.75 18.16
N ASP A 1106 -26.79 13.33 17.11
CA ASP A 1106 -27.31 13.23 15.74
C ASP A 1106 -27.92 11.85 15.40
N TYR A 1107 -28.24 11.02 16.40
CA TYR A 1107 -28.95 9.77 16.13
C TYR A 1107 -30.32 10.06 15.53
N ASP A 1108 -30.60 9.38 14.41
CA ASP A 1108 -31.89 9.40 13.77
C ASP A 1108 -32.39 7.97 13.50
N GLU A 1109 -33.49 7.61 14.16
CA GLU A 1109 -34.09 6.29 14.08
C GLU A 1109 -34.57 5.96 12.66
N GLN A 1110 -35.09 6.93 11.92
CA GLN A 1110 -35.65 6.71 10.59
C GLN A 1110 -34.55 6.34 9.58
N THR A 1111 -33.47 7.11 9.52
CA THR A 1111 -32.27 6.87 8.71
C THR A 1111 -31.64 5.54 9.11
N TYR A 1112 -31.48 5.26 10.41
CA TYR A 1112 -30.97 3.97 10.88
C TYR A 1112 -31.85 2.79 10.43
N TYR A 1113 -33.17 2.87 10.63
CA TYR A 1113 -34.13 1.82 10.27
C TYR A 1113 -34.14 1.53 8.76
N ARG A 1114 -34.05 2.58 7.93
CA ARG A 1114 -34.03 2.48 6.46
C ARG A 1114 -32.75 1.84 5.93
N HIS A 1115 -31.64 1.99 6.65
CA HIS A 1115 -30.35 1.40 6.30
C HIS A 1115 -30.19 -0.04 6.78
N ASN A 1116 -30.62 -0.34 8.00
CA ASN A 1116 -30.29 -1.59 8.72
C ASN A 1116 -31.02 -2.86 8.22
N ALA A 1117 -31.83 -2.77 7.15
CA ALA A 1117 -32.53 -3.93 6.61
C ALA A 1117 -32.85 -3.76 5.11
N ARG A 1118 -33.16 -4.89 4.45
CA ARG A 1118 -33.78 -4.87 3.13
C ARG A 1118 -35.21 -4.35 3.21
N HIS A 1119 -35.54 -3.44 2.30
CA HIS A 1119 -36.89 -2.88 2.16
C HIS A 1119 -37.27 -2.83 0.68
N PRO A 1120 -38.58 -2.70 0.35
CA PRO A 1120 -38.98 -2.11 -0.91
C PRO A 1120 -38.30 -0.74 -1.07
N ARG A 1121 -37.87 -0.40 -2.28
CA ARG A 1121 -37.11 0.81 -2.56
C ARG A 1121 -37.68 1.57 -3.73
N THR A 1122 -37.57 2.89 -3.67
CA THR A 1122 -37.78 3.77 -4.82
C THR A 1122 -36.50 4.59 -5.00
N ALA A 1123 -36.03 4.74 -6.24
CA ALA A 1123 -34.83 5.51 -6.56
C ALA A 1123 -35.00 6.27 -7.87
N VAL A 1124 -34.22 7.33 -8.02
CA VAL A 1124 -34.05 8.09 -9.25
C VAL A 1124 -32.59 8.03 -9.69
N GLY A 1125 -32.37 7.83 -10.98
CA GLY A 1125 -31.05 7.80 -11.61
C GLY A 1125 -30.95 8.78 -12.78
N ILE A 1126 -29.77 9.35 -12.96
CA ILE A 1126 -29.38 10.15 -14.12
C ILE A 1126 -28.27 9.39 -14.84
N ARG A 1127 -28.41 9.15 -16.15
CA ARG A 1127 -27.38 8.53 -16.98
C ARG A 1127 -26.33 9.54 -17.43
N SER A 1128 -25.21 9.08 -17.97
CA SER A 1128 -24.14 9.95 -18.46
C SER A 1128 -24.56 10.84 -19.64
N ASP A 1129 -25.63 10.48 -20.35
CA ASP A 1129 -26.24 11.27 -21.42
C ASP A 1129 -27.28 12.29 -20.93
N GLY A 1130 -27.55 12.33 -19.62
CA GLY A 1130 -28.56 13.21 -19.01
C GLY A 1130 -29.98 12.68 -19.01
N SER A 1131 -30.25 11.49 -19.57
CA SER A 1131 -31.56 10.84 -19.43
C SER A 1131 -31.82 10.41 -17.99
N VAL A 1132 -33.09 10.41 -17.59
CA VAL A 1132 -33.52 10.09 -16.22
C VAL A 1132 -34.27 8.76 -16.22
N PHE A 1133 -34.12 7.99 -15.16
CA PHE A 1133 -34.95 6.81 -14.94
C PHE A 1133 -35.32 6.66 -13.47
N PHE A 1134 -36.51 6.09 -13.23
CA PHE A 1134 -36.98 5.73 -11.90
C PHE A 1134 -36.97 4.23 -11.72
N VAL A 1135 -36.66 3.77 -10.51
CA VAL A 1135 -36.69 2.34 -10.16
C VAL A 1135 -37.53 2.16 -8.92
N VAL A 1136 -38.49 1.22 -8.98
CA VAL A 1136 -39.26 0.73 -7.83
C VAL A 1136 -39.00 -0.76 -7.69
N VAL A 1137 -38.38 -1.15 -6.57
CA VAL A 1137 -38.14 -2.55 -6.20
C VAL A 1137 -39.13 -2.95 -5.12
N ASP A 1138 -39.87 -4.03 -5.34
CA ASP A 1138 -40.75 -4.60 -4.32
C ASP A 1138 -39.94 -5.18 -3.14
N GLY A 1139 -40.60 -5.57 -2.05
CA GLY A 1139 -39.91 -6.13 -0.91
C GLY A 1139 -40.83 -6.60 0.21
N ARG A 1140 -40.25 -7.01 1.35
CA ARG A 1140 -40.99 -7.55 2.51
C ARG A 1140 -41.87 -8.77 2.17
N GLY A 1141 -41.51 -9.50 1.12
CA GLY A 1141 -42.21 -10.71 0.67
C GLY A 1141 -43.39 -10.47 -0.28
N ALA A 1142 -43.64 -9.22 -0.71
CA ALA A 1142 -44.61 -8.94 -1.77
C ALA A 1142 -44.26 -9.73 -3.03
N ASP A 1143 -45.14 -10.64 -3.45
CA ASP A 1143 -44.93 -11.61 -4.54
C ASP A 1143 -43.57 -12.33 -4.51
N GLY A 1144 -43.07 -12.59 -3.30
CA GLY A 1144 -41.79 -13.26 -3.07
C GLY A 1144 -40.55 -12.36 -3.15
N SER A 1145 -40.69 -11.07 -3.48
CA SER A 1145 -39.55 -10.15 -3.54
C SER A 1145 -39.05 -9.77 -2.15
N THR A 1146 -37.73 -9.81 -1.95
CA THR A 1146 -37.13 -9.49 -0.63
C THR A 1146 -36.82 -8.00 -0.47
N GLY A 1147 -36.52 -7.29 -1.56
CA GLY A 1147 -36.06 -5.91 -1.56
C GLY A 1147 -34.55 -5.79 -1.37
N PHE A 1148 -34.07 -4.56 -1.20
CA PHE A 1148 -32.64 -4.23 -1.17
C PHE A 1148 -32.20 -3.46 0.08
N TYR A 1149 -30.95 -3.68 0.50
CA TYR A 1149 -30.17 -2.71 1.28
C TYR A 1149 -29.83 -1.49 0.41
N ILE A 1150 -29.43 -0.37 1.02
CA ILE A 1150 -29.10 0.85 0.27
C ILE A 1150 -27.94 0.61 -0.70
N GLU A 1151 -26.90 -0.11 -0.26
CA GLU A 1151 -25.72 -0.41 -1.07
C GLU A 1151 -26.06 -1.37 -2.23
N GLU A 1152 -26.99 -2.30 -2.02
CA GLU A 1152 -27.48 -3.20 -3.08
C GLU A 1152 -28.27 -2.43 -4.14
N LEU A 1153 -29.10 -1.48 -3.71
CA LEU A 1153 -29.82 -0.59 -4.61
C LEU A 1153 -28.85 0.29 -5.40
N GLY A 1154 -27.81 0.85 -4.77
CA GLY A 1154 -26.77 1.62 -5.46
C GLY A 1154 -26.08 0.84 -6.56
N ARG A 1155 -25.71 -0.43 -6.30
CA ARG A 1155 -25.18 -1.33 -7.32
C ARG A 1155 -26.20 -1.59 -8.44
N TYR A 1156 -27.46 -1.88 -8.09
CA TYR A 1156 -28.50 -2.12 -9.09
C TYR A 1156 -28.71 -0.90 -10.00
N MET A 1157 -28.72 0.31 -9.43
CA MET A 1157 -28.82 1.55 -10.20
C MET A 1157 -27.63 1.73 -11.16
N LYS A 1158 -26.42 1.41 -10.71
CA LYS A 1158 -25.23 1.42 -11.56
C LYS A 1158 -25.32 0.41 -12.70
N GLU A 1159 -25.89 -0.78 -12.49
CA GLU A 1159 -26.07 -1.81 -13.54
C GLU A 1159 -27.04 -1.34 -14.62
N LEU A 1160 -28.06 -0.59 -14.21
CA LEU A 1160 -29.04 0.02 -15.11
C LEU A 1160 -28.51 1.27 -15.85
N GLY A 1161 -27.25 1.65 -15.58
CA GLY A 1161 -26.54 2.73 -16.26
C GLY A 1161 -26.54 4.07 -15.52
N ALA A 1162 -26.83 4.11 -14.21
CA ALA A 1162 -26.72 5.34 -13.44
C ALA A 1162 -25.29 5.90 -13.46
N TYR A 1163 -25.18 7.16 -13.83
CA TYR A 1163 -24.02 8.00 -13.54
C TYR A 1163 -24.21 8.75 -12.20
N GLN A 1164 -25.45 9.14 -11.91
CA GLN A 1164 -25.86 9.58 -10.58
C GLN A 1164 -27.12 8.82 -10.13
N ALA A 1165 -27.27 8.55 -8.84
CA ALA A 1165 -28.50 7.95 -8.30
C ALA A 1165 -28.78 8.35 -6.84
N LEU A 1166 -30.04 8.60 -6.51
CA LEU A 1166 -30.51 8.98 -5.18
C LEU A 1166 -31.64 8.04 -4.74
N ASN A 1167 -31.64 7.63 -3.47
CA ASN A 1167 -32.74 6.87 -2.90
C ASN A 1167 -33.89 7.81 -2.43
N MET A 1168 -35.12 7.48 -2.83
CA MET A 1168 -36.35 8.20 -2.48
C MET A 1168 -37.07 7.48 -1.32
N ASP A 1169 -38.28 7.96 -0.94
CA ASP A 1169 -39.07 7.25 0.08
C ASP A 1169 -39.38 5.82 -0.34
N GLY A 1170 -39.24 4.88 0.58
CA GLY A 1170 -39.29 3.45 0.30
C GLY A 1170 -40.36 2.73 1.10
N GLY A 1171 -40.16 1.42 1.27
CA GLY A 1171 -41.03 0.60 2.10
C GLY A 1171 -42.47 0.57 1.57
N GLY A 1172 -43.43 0.95 2.42
CA GLY A 1172 -44.84 0.93 2.02
C GLY A 1172 -45.23 2.04 1.04
N SER A 1173 -44.35 3.02 0.84
CA SER A 1173 -44.56 4.13 -0.11
C SER A 1173 -44.22 3.74 -1.55
N SER A 1174 -43.35 2.74 -1.73
CA SER A 1174 -42.85 2.29 -3.04
C SER A 1174 -43.99 1.90 -3.99
N THR A 1175 -44.24 2.78 -4.95
CA THR A 1175 -45.34 2.66 -5.91
C THR A 1175 -44.89 3.19 -7.27
N SER A 1176 -45.09 2.41 -8.33
CA SER A 1176 -44.92 2.83 -9.73
C SER A 1176 -46.26 2.79 -10.45
N VAL A 1177 -46.57 3.82 -11.23
CA VAL A 1177 -47.80 3.90 -12.03
C VAL A 1177 -47.54 4.26 -13.49
N THR A 1178 -48.38 3.75 -14.39
CA THR A 1178 -48.43 4.15 -15.81
C THR A 1178 -49.86 4.45 -16.23
N ILE A 1179 -50.05 5.32 -17.22
CA ILE A 1179 -51.37 5.63 -17.75
C ILE A 1179 -51.94 4.44 -18.54
N ASN A 1180 -53.23 4.16 -18.37
CA ASN A 1180 -53.93 3.10 -19.08
C ASN A 1180 -54.83 3.63 -20.20
N GLY A 1181 -55.30 2.74 -21.08
CA GLY A 1181 -56.09 3.10 -22.26
C GLY A 1181 -57.44 3.78 -21.98
N SER A 1182 -57.90 3.79 -20.73
CA SER A 1182 -59.12 4.49 -20.30
C SER A 1182 -58.86 5.89 -19.73
N GLY A 1183 -57.60 6.31 -19.65
CA GLY A 1183 -57.17 7.57 -19.04
C GLY A 1183 -57.01 7.52 -17.52
N GLY A 1184 -57.08 6.32 -16.92
CA GLY A 1184 -56.72 6.07 -15.52
C GLY A 1184 -55.25 5.65 -15.38
N TYR A 1185 -54.84 5.20 -14.19
CA TYR A 1185 -53.47 4.77 -13.91
C TYR A 1185 -53.43 3.35 -13.34
N ASP A 1186 -52.59 2.51 -13.94
CA ASP A 1186 -52.31 1.16 -13.48
C ASP A 1186 -51.09 1.18 -12.55
N ILE A 1187 -51.13 0.39 -11.48
CA ILE A 1187 -49.98 0.21 -10.57
C ILE A 1187 -49.15 -0.96 -11.09
N ASN A 1188 -47.84 -0.72 -11.31
CA ASN A 1188 -46.95 -1.69 -11.98
C ASN A 1188 -46.25 -2.65 -11.02
N ASN A 1189 -46.22 -2.33 -9.73
CA ASN A 1189 -45.59 -3.13 -8.69
C ASN A 1189 -46.65 -3.69 -7.71
N THR A 1190 -46.23 -4.42 -6.67
CA THR A 1190 -47.12 -4.89 -5.59
C THR A 1190 -46.86 -4.10 -4.29
N PRO A 1191 -47.50 -2.92 -4.10
CA PRO A 1191 -47.32 -2.13 -2.89
C PRO A 1191 -47.61 -2.92 -1.62
N ILE A 1192 -46.80 -2.74 -0.58
CA ILE A 1192 -46.97 -3.44 0.70
C ILE A 1192 -47.10 -2.44 1.86
N ASN A 1193 -48.34 -2.14 2.22
CA ASN A 1193 -48.66 -1.19 3.29
C ASN A 1193 -49.20 -1.92 4.54
N LYS A 1194 -49.14 -1.28 5.71
CA LYS A 1194 -49.73 -1.84 6.93
C LYS A 1194 -51.23 -1.56 6.97
N VAL A 1195 -52.03 -2.62 7.14
CA VAL A 1195 -53.46 -2.54 7.47
C VAL A 1195 -53.63 -3.23 8.82
N ASP A 1196 -54.18 -2.51 9.80
CA ASP A 1196 -54.31 -2.98 11.20
C ASP A 1196 -53.00 -3.53 11.79
N GLY A 1197 -51.86 -2.90 11.42
CA GLY A 1197 -50.52 -3.29 11.88
C GLY A 1197 -49.85 -4.43 11.10
N ILE A 1198 -50.53 -5.02 10.12
CA ILE A 1198 -50.05 -6.16 9.33
C ILE A 1198 -49.65 -5.71 7.93
N ASN A 1199 -48.45 -6.08 7.48
CA ASN A 1199 -47.99 -5.85 6.10
C ASN A 1199 -48.93 -6.59 5.13
N THR A 1200 -49.67 -5.84 4.33
CA THR A 1200 -50.70 -6.33 3.41
C THR A 1200 -50.30 -5.96 1.97
N PRO A 1201 -49.94 -6.94 1.14
CA PRO A 1201 -49.63 -6.72 -0.27
C PRO A 1201 -50.84 -6.22 -1.06
N GLY A 1202 -50.59 -5.43 -2.11
CA GLY A 1202 -51.60 -4.87 -3.01
C GLY A 1202 -52.32 -3.62 -2.49
N VAL A 1203 -51.91 -3.06 -1.35
CA VAL A 1203 -52.54 -1.86 -0.75
C VAL A 1203 -51.64 -0.64 -0.97
N PRO A 1204 -51.96 0.27 -1.92
CA PRO A 1204 -51.17 1.48 -2.12
C PRO A 1204 -51.28 2.42 -0.93
N ARG A 1205 -50.16 3.08 -0.59
CA ARG A 1205 -50.08 4.06 0.49
C ARG A 1205 -50.38 5.46 -0.02
N GLU A 1206 -51.03 6.28 0.81
CA GLU A 1206 -51.07 7.73 0.60
C GLU A 1206 -49.72 8.35 0.96
N VAL A 1207 -49.08 8.96 -0.02
CA VAL A 1207 -47.76 9.61 0.08
C VAL A 1207 -47.91 11.12 0.00
N PHE A 1208 -46.91 11.84 0.49
CA PHE A 1208 -46.89 13.31 0.44
C PHE A 1208 -46.70 13.82 -0.99
N SER A 1209 -45.75 13.24 -1.71
CA SER A 1209 -45.44 13.64 -3.07
C SER A 1209 -45.08 12.45 -3.97
N GLY A 1210 -45.06 12.72 -5.27
CA GLY A 1210 -44.61 11.83 -6.32
C GLY A 1210 -43.64 12.53 -7.27
N LEU A 1211 -42.95 11.75 -8.09
CA LEU A 1211 -42.21 12.23 -9.26
C LEU A 1211 -42.98 11.77 -10.49
N LEU A 1212 -43.62 12.72 -11.17
CA LEU A 1212 -44.55 12.45 -12.28
C LEU A 1212 -43.91 12.83 -13.60
N VAL A 1213 -44.06 11.96 -14.59
CA VAL A 1213 -43.61 12.17 -15.97
C VAL A 1213 -44.76 12.73 -16.78
N VAL A 1214 -44.54 13.90 -17.37
CA VAL A 1214 -45.53 14.67 -18.11
C VAL A 1214 -45.09 14.84 -19.54
N VAL A 1215 -46.00 14.59 -20.48
CA VAL A 1215 -45.78 14.82 -21.91
C VAL A 1215 -46.75 15.87 -22.45
N ASP A 1216 -46.33 16.62 -23.47
CA ASP A 1216 -47.22 17.52 -24.20
C ASP A 1216 -48.29 16.72 -24.94
N GLU A 1217 -49.55 17.16 -24.87
CA GLU A 1217 -50.63 16.65 -25.72
C GLU A 1217 -50.77 17.55 -26.97
N PRO A 1218 -50.93 16.96 -28.17
CA PRO A 1218 -51.19 17.72 -29.39
C PRO A 1218 -52.48 18.54 -29.37
#